data_AF-A0A1V0UYL3-F1
#
_entry.id   AF-A0A1V0UYL3-F1
#
_cell.length_a   1.000
_cell.length_b   1.000
_cell.length_c   1.000
_cell.angle_alpha   90.00
_cell.angle_beta   90.00
_cell.angle_gamma   90.00
#
_symmetry.space_group_name_H-M   'P 1'
#
loop_
_entity.id
_entity.type
_entity.pdbx_description
1 polymer ?
#
loop_
_entity_poly.entity_id
_entity_poly.type
_entity_poly.pdbx_seq_one_letter_code
_entity_poly.pdbx_strand_id
1 'polypeptide(L)'
;MIQKMNAMLKKTILILLVTILLGGSLVPTQGTIHAQPPDNTNGAKAAVLEWIRELSLELLNVYMARSWPIDLMDSGPNWRPVQVKDENGVVKEDRRQRLLRWDRRPPNQILRDGFIPQVTNEEPSLQDTDLFGYVKSNTKSIFVSTTKTKFKQGKRYQPWTPRSSARGIIYQYEIFAPGGIDVNNSFGDRSPWPNQLEVAFPGGIRPEFIRSVRELHDGRIQRIWINRNFQDPGNLEAISASSRTELVNWYPNHPDGNHKDSNVPDTINSYETFNPDADMYGKNGDVPNKEDIPVFKGPRVLPDGEYQIKSRKDTNVLADLPVNQSGTKIHAHRNTGGVNQKWNFVYDSSREAYKIKSSQNPNLLLTWQSQSGNFIIGYEDHGYRDQYWKIERTGDGYYKLRSFYDTNKLLDLEHGNTSNGTPLYAWQENGATSQEWIIAPTTYRPLKDGQYQIQSSLDLYKVVHLTSDQDDAPVQIYQDYLTINQRWNFTYNAAKRAYKITSPNRPEIALAWDSHHSGKIIGATGDYDDQYWRIEKTSDGYYKLRNYKNPQMVLDVPNSNPSNGVQLQAWGDNGTKAQKWGIIPVINQTIEDGEYLISSRIDPNKVADLTGDNKVVTYVNHNGGNQKWKFTFDPTKQAYRVVNVDRPDMAFAWDSHHSGKIIGAIGDYDDQYWRVYKTSDGYFTLRNYKDPKMVLDVPNSNPNNDVQLQAWGDNGTKAQKWSIQRVDVPIIPEGTYNISSKLNYKKVIDKSNSNAVIWQYLNAKSQDWKFEYDSNRKAYKIRSELYQNQGLYYQGKGHKVAIDNIDSPPDENELRKFWIVEYNVQQGAYLIRSAYDPTQVLDLQYSSLDDGNEIITWDPGVDNNRNQLWNLMPRID
;
A
#
# COMPACT_ATOMS: atom_id res chain seq x y z
N MET A 1 -5.41 -13.80 -41.17
CA MET A 1 -5.14 -13.86 -39.71
C MET A 1 -3.86 -13.11 -39.33
N ILE A 2 -2.69 -13.48 -39.88
CA ILE A 2 -1.36 -12.90 -39.59
C ILE A 2 -1.30 -11.36 -39.60
N GLN A 3 -1.94 -10.67 -40.56
CA GLN A 3 -1.99 -9.19 -40.57
C GLN A 3 -2.65 -8.57 -39.31
N LYS A 4 -3.62 -9.24 -38.67
CA LYS A 4 -4.21 -8.76 -37.40
C LYS A 4 -3.28 -8.98 -36.19
N MET A 5 -2.35 -9.94 -36.25
CA MET A 5 -1.29 -10.07 -35.22
C MET A 5 -0.27 -8.94 -35.33
N ASN A 6 0.21 -8.61 -36.54
CA ASN A 6 1.19 -7.53 -36.72
C ASN A 6 0.66 -6.14 -36.30
N ALA A 7 -0.64 -5.88 -36.48
CA ALA A 7 -1.27 -4.64 -36.00
C ALA A 7 -1.33 -4.56 -34.45
N MET A 8 -1.44 -5.70 -33.77
CA MET A 8 -1.43 -5.76 -32.30
C MET A 8 0.00 -5.63 -31.76
N LEU A 9 0.95 -6.38 -32.35
CA LEU A 9 2.36 -6.39 -31.94
C LEU A 9 3.03 -5.01 -32.06
N LYS A 10 2.75 -4.26 -33.15
CA LYS A 10 3.24 -2.88 -33.30
C LYS A 10 2.62 -1.89 -32.31
N LYS A 11 1.38 -2.11 -31.86
CA LYS A 11 0.78 -1.27 -30.81
C LYS A 11 1.44 -1.48 -29.45
N THR A 12 1.83 -2.70 -29.11
CA THR A 12 2.54 -2.98 -27.85
C THR A 12 3.97 -2.41 -27.84
N ILE A 13 4.70 -2.53 -28.95
CA ILE A 13 6.10 -2.09 -29.04
C ILE A 13 6.25 -0.55 -29.03
N LEU A 14 5.32 0.19 -29.67
CA LEU A 14 5.37 1.66 -29.72
C LEU A 14 5.00 2.36 -28.39
N ILE A 15 4.56 1.60 -27.38
CA ILE A 15 4.30 2.08 -26.01
C ILE A 15 5.56 1.96 -25.14
N LEU A 16 6.47 1.03 -25.45
CA LEU A 16 7.65 0.73 -24.63
C LEU A 16 8.83 1.70 -24.85
N LEU A 17 8.98 2.23 -26.06
CA LEU A 17 10.18 2.96 -26.50
C LEU A 17 10.23 4.45 -26.11
N VAL A 18 9.57 4.91 -25.04
CA VAL A 18 9.51 6.38 -24.78
C VAL A 18 9.53 6.88 -23.34
N THR A 19 10.62 6.54 -22.68
CA THR A 19 11.41 7.13 -21.56
C THR A 19 12.61 6.16 -21.48
N ILE A 20 13.86 6.46 -21.12
CA ILE A 20 14.45 7.14 -19.94
C ILE A 20 15.97 7.29 -20.22
N LEU A 21 16.73 8.16 -19.53
CA LEU A 21 18.18 7.95 -19.32
C LEU A 21 18.81 8.81 -18.18
N LEU A 22 18.94 8.22 -16.97
CA LEU A 22 19.84 8.55 -15.83
C LEU A 22 20.19 10.03 -15.49
N GLY A 23 19.99 10.72 -14.34
CA GLY A 23 19.49 10.45 -12.96
C GLY A 23 19.21 11.63 -11.95
N GLY A 24 19.31 12.93 -12.28
CA GLY A 24 19.33 14.18 -11.44
C GLY A 24 18.43 14.33 -10.19
N SER A 25 18.80 15.24 -9.27
CA SER A 25 18.58 15.16 -7.80
C SER A 25 17.14 15.31 -7.29
N LEU A 26 16.32 14.26 -7.40
CA LEU A 26 14.86 14.30 -7.19
C LEU A 26 14.41 14.58 -5.75
N VAL A 27 14.40 15.88 -5.40
CA VAL A 27 13.79 16.51 -4.23
C VAL A 27 12.33 16.87 -4.54
N PRO A 28 11.34 16.06 -4.11
CA PRO A 28 10.26 16.59 -3.32
C PRO A 28 10.77 16.95 -1.92
N THR A 29 10.37 18.11 -1.39
CA THR A 29 10.62 18.40 0.03
C THR A 29 9.69 17.56 0.94
N GLN A 30 9.88 17.65 2.26
CA GLN A 30 9.21 16.77 3.22
C GLN A 30 7.67 16.96 3.23
N GLY A 31 6.94 16.10 2.51
CA GLY A 31 5.47 15.99 2.60
C GLY A 31 4.69 16.05 1.28
N THR A 32 5.33 15.95 0.11
CA THR A 32 4.61 15.93 -1.17
C THR A 32 3.77 14.67 -1.37
N ILE A 33 2.46 14.75 -1.14
CA ILE A 33 1.52 13.74 -1.65
C ILE A 33 1.29 14.00 -3.15
N HIS A 34 2.23 13.53 -3.97
CA HIS A 34 2.11 13.48 -5.44
C HIS A 34 1.08 12.41 -5.84
N ALA A 35 -0.21 12.74 -5.73
CA ALA A 35 -1.31 11.85 -6.09
C ALA A 35 -1.34 11.59 -7.60
N GLN A 36 -0.95 10.37 -8.00
CA GLN A 36 -1.03 9.90 -9.39
C GLN A 36 -2.37 9.17 -9.65
N PRO A 37 -2.86 9.14 -10.91
CA PRO A 37 -4.13 8.48 -11.26
C PRO A 37 -4.16 6.96 -10.97
N PRO A 38 -5.36 6.38 -10.80
CA PRO A 38 -5.57 5.08 -10.15
C PRO A 38 -5.61 3.88 -11.09
N ASP A 39 -5.72 4.12 -12.41
CA ASP A 39 -5.92 3.07 -13.42
C ASP A 39 -4.66 2.24 -13.66
N ASN A 40 -3.60 2.55 -12.91
CA ASN A 40 -2.33 1.84 -12.91
C ASN A 40 -2.21 0.95 -11.68
N THR A 41 -1.98 -0.35 -11.88
CA THR A 41 -1.75 -1.28 -10.77
C THR A 41 -0.33 -1.10 -10.22
N ASN A 42 -0.16 -0.22 -9.22
CA ASN A 42 1.10 -0.04 -8.50
C ASN A 42 1.66 -1.38 -8.00
N GLY A 43 2.65 -1.94 -8.72
CA GLY A 43 3.29 -3.22 -8.41
C GLY A 43 4.07 -3.19 -7.09
N ALA A 44 4.24 -2.01 -6.49
CA ALA A 44 4.77 -1.82 -5.14
C ALA A 44 3.71 -1.93 -4.02
N LYS A 45 2.52 -2.54 -4.25
CA LYS A 45 1.48 -2.74 -3.19
C LYS A 45 1.98 -3.40 -1.90
N ALA A 46 3.08 -4.16 -1.96
CA ALA A 46 3.74 -4.76 -0.79
C ALA A 46 4.60 -3.78 0.04
N ALA A 47 4.97 -2.62 -0.49
CA ALA A 47 5.95 -1.70 0.09
C ALA A 47 5.65 -1.27 1.53
N VAL A 48 6.70 -1.22 2.35
CA VAL A 48 6.71 -0.58 3.67
C VAL A 48 6.80 0.94 3.51
N LEU A 49 7.59 1.42 2.56
CA LEU A 49 7.72 2.85 2.26
C LEU A 49 6.44 3.38 1.61
N GLU A 50 5.87 4.42 2.24
CA GLU A 50 4.62 5.08 1.82
C GLU A 50 4.79 5.72 0.43
N TRP A 51 5.81 6.56 0.24
CA TRP A 51 6.03 7.28 -1.02
C TRP A 51 6.14 6.35 -2.23
N ILE A 52 6.89 5.23 -2.16
CA ILE A 52 6.96 4.21 -3.22
C ILE A 52 5.60 3.57 -3.51
N ARG A 53 4.77 3.35 -2.48
CA ARG A 53 3.41 2.82 -2.64
C ARG A 53 2.49 3.84 -3.32
N GLU A 54 2.77 5.13 -3.17
CA GLU A 54 2.01 6.24 -3.74
C GLU A 54 2.40 6.58 -5.20
N LEU A 55 3.62 6.23 -5.64
CA LEU A 55 4.10 6.47 -7.01
C LEU A 55 3.31 5.68 -8.07
N SER A 56 3.21 6.25 -9.27
CA SER A 56 2.74 5.54 -10.46
C SER A 56 3.76 4.48 -10.92
N LEU A 57 3.28 3.47 -11.66
CA LEU A 57 4.15 2.44 -12.21
C LEU A 57 5.07 3.02 -13.30
N GLU A 58 4.63 4.03 -14.05
CA GLU A 58 5.48 4.72 -15.04
C GLU A 58 6.70 5.35 -14.35
N LEU A 59 6.49 6.04 -13.22
CA LEU A 59 7.57 6.70 -12.50
C LEU A 59 8.51 5.69 -11.83
N LEU A 60 7.98 4.60 -11.27
CA LEU A 60 8.81 3.48 -10.80
C LEU A 60 9.58 2.79 -11.93
N ASN A 61 8.99 2.64 -13.12
CA ASN A 61 9.68 2.13 -14.31
C ASN A 61 10.80 3.07 -14.73
N VAL A 62 10.55 4.38 -14.70
CA VAL A 62 11.54 5.44 -14.98
C VAL A 62 12.69 5.39 -13.99
N TYR A 63 12.42 5.23 -12.70
CA TYR A 63 13.44 5.02 -11.68
C TYR A 63 14.28 3.75 -11.92
N MET A 64 13.74 2.70 -12.55
CA MET A 64 14.45 1.43 -12.72
C MET A 64 15.21 1.29 -14.03
N ALA A 65 14.51 1.42 -15.16
CA ALA A 65 15.11 1.17 -16.47
C ALA A 65 16.06 2.31 -16.92
N ARG A 66 16.22 3.38 -16.11
CA ARG A 66 17.29 4.36 -16.28
C ARG A 66 18.67 3.70 -16.30
N SER A 67 18.93 2.79 -15.36
CA SER A 67 20.26 2.20 -15.13
C SER A 67 20.54 0.90 -15.89
N TRP A 68 19.68 0.55 -16.84
CA TRP A 68 19.81 -0.69 -17.59
C TRP A 68 20.83 -0.55 -18.73
N PRO A 69 21.58 -1.62 -19.08
CA PRO A 69 22.43 -1.66 -20.26
C PRO A 69 21.67 -1.27 -21.54
N ILE A 70 22.36 -0.62 -22.49
CA ILE A 70 21.74 -0.09 -23.72
C ILE A 70 21.02 -1.16 -24.57
N ASP A 71 21.47 -2.42 -24.52
CA ASP A 71 20.83 -3.55 -25.19
C ASP A 71 19.56 -4.08 -24.49
N LEU A 72 19.31 -3.64 -23.25
CA LEU A 72 18.09 -3.89 -22.48
C LEU A 72 17.14 -2.67 -22.43
N MET A 73 17.53 -1.51 -22.98
CA MET A 73 16.68 -0.30 -22.90
C MET A 73 15.37 -0.42 -23.71
N ASP A 74 15.26 -1.36 -24.65
CA ASP A 74 14.00 -1.69 -25.33
C ASP A 74 13.09 -2.67 -24.53
N SER A 75 13.44 -3.01 -23.29
CA SER A 75 12.56 -3.68 -22.32
C SER A 75 12.40 -2.87 -21.04
N GLY A 76 11.30 -3.10 -20.33
CA GLY A 76 11.00 -2.49 -19.02
C GLY A 76 10.81 -3.54 -17.93
N PRO A 77 10.81 -3.14 -16.64
CA PRO A 77 10.63 -4.05 -15.52
C PRO A 77 9.30 -4.81 -15.60
N ASN A 78 9.40 -6.13 -15.56
CA ASN A 78 8.28 -7.05 -15.72
C ASN A 78 7.61 -7.27 -14.36
N TRP A 79 6.64 -6.41 -14.03
CA TRP A 79 5.86 -6.56 -12.80
C TRP A 79 5.01 -7.81 -12.81
N ARG A 80 4.96 -8.52 -11.68
CA ARG A 80 4.08 -9.67 -11.51
C ARG A 80 2.61 -9.22 -11.61
N PRO A 81 1.83 -9.71 -12.59
CA PRO A 81 0.41 -9.41 -12.69
C PRO A 81 -0.36 -10.09 -11.55
N VAL A 82 -1.62 -9.68 -11.32
CA VAL A 82 -2.49 -10.28 -10.28
C VAL A 82 -2.64 -11.80 -10.44
N GLN A 83 -2.68 -12.32 -11.67
CA GLN A 83 -2.64 -13.76 -11.95
C GLN A 83 -1.25 -14.16 -12.46
N VAL A 84 -0.40 -14.71 -11.59
CA VAL A 84 0.93 -15.19 -11.95
C VAL A 84 0.90 -16.66 -12.39
N LYS A 85 1.75 -17.02 -13.36
CA LYS A 85 2.07 -18.41 -13.67
C LYS A 85 3.29 -18.82 -12.85
N ASP A 86 3.14 -19.82 -12.00
CA ASP A 86 4.20 -20.29 -11.10
C ASP A 86 5.18 -21.24 -11.83
N GLU A 87 6.32 -21.55 -11.21
CA GLU A 87 7.43 -22.32 -11.81
C GLU A 87 7.07 -23.81 -12.07
N ASN A 88 5.91 -24.29 -11.59
CA ASN A 88 5.31 -25.58 -11.96
C ASN A 88 4.27 -25.49 -13.09
N GLY A 89 4.07 -24.30 -13.67
CA GLY A 89 3.11 -24.02 -14.73
C GLY A 89 1.69 -23.66 -14.28
N VAL A 90 1.37 -23.76 -12.98
CA VAL A 90 0.03 -23.47 -12.43
C VAL A 90 -0.19 -21.97 -12.30
N VAL A 91 -1.32 -21.46 -12.80
CA VAL A 91 -1.75 -20.06 -12.64
C VAL A 91 -2.43 -19.88 -11.27
N LYS A 92 -2.11 -18.78 -10.59
CA LYS A 92 -2.60 -18.44 -9.25
C LYS A 92 -2.50 -16.92 -8.99
N GLU A 93 -3.20 -16.45 -7.96
CA GLU A 93 -3.04 -15.08 -7.45
C GLU A 93 -1.57 -14.77 -7.11
N ASP A 94 -1.14 -13.53 -7.32
CA ASP A 94 0.19 -13.00 -6.95
C ASP A 94 0.57 -13.28 -5.48
N ARG A 95 -0.41 -13.10 -4.58
CA ARG A 95 -0.39 -13.40 -3.14
C ARG A 95 -0.36 -14.90 -2.83
N ARG A 96 -0.64 -15.80 -3.78
CA ARG A 96 -0.61 -17.26 -3.57
C ARG A 96 0.67 -17.92 -4.12
N GLN A 97 1.51 -17.19 -4.85
CA GLN A 97 2.85 -17.68 -5.20
C GLN A 97 3.80 -17.55 -4.00
N ARG A 98 4.53 -18.64 -3.72
CA ARG A 98 5.44 -18.76 -2.58
C ARG A 98 6.82 -18.25 -2.93
N LEU A 99 7.19 -17.12 -2.33
CA LEU A 99 8.52 -16.52 -2.40
C LEU A 99 9.28 -16.76 -1.09
N LEU A 100 10.61 -16.86 -1.14
CA LEU A 100 11.47 -16.95 0.05
C LEU A 100 12.48 -15.80 0.08
N ARG A 101 12.92 -15.41 1.28
CA ARG A 101 14.06 -14.51 1.49
C ARG A 101 14.99 -15.05 2.56
N TRP A 102 16.29 -15.00 2.31
CA TRP A 102 17.32 -15.20 3.33
C TRP A 102 17.70 -13.84 3.94
N ASP A 103 17.81 -13.75 5.26
CA ASP A 103 18.18 -12.52 5.97
C ASP A 103 18.85 -12.87 7.31
N ARG A 104 19.70 -11.99 7.84
CA ARG A 104 20.30 -12.15 9.19
C ARG A 104 19.47 -11.47 10.27
N ARG A 105 18.59 -10.54 9.90
CA ARG A 105 17.70 -9.83 10.84
C ARG A 105 16.66 -10.80 11.44
N PRO A 106 16.41 -10.77 12.76
CA PRO A 106 15.57 -11.76 13.43
C PRO A 106 14.07 -11.42 13.43
N PRO A 107 13.20 -12.38 13.80
CA PRO A 107 11.74 -12.22 13.79
C PRO A 107 11.21 -11.01 14.57
N ASN A 108 11.80 -10.66 15.73
CA ASN A 108 11.40 -9.49 16.51
C ASN A 108 11.56 -8.15 15.78
N GLN A 109 12.41 -8.10 14.74
CA GLN A 109 12.54 -6.96 13.84
C GLN A 109 11.62 -7.16 12.62
N ILE A 110 11.82 -8.25 11.86
CA ILE A 110 11.17 -8.41 10.54
C ILE A 110 9.65 -8.67 10.62
N LEU A 111 9.15 -9.40 11.62
CA LEU A 111 7.70 -9.62 11.77
C LEU A 111 6.99 -8.44 12.47
N ARG A 112 7.76 -7.48 13.00
CA ARG A 112 7.27 -6.22 13.58
C ARG A 112 7.20 -5.10 12.55
N ASP A 113 8.26 -4.92 11.78
CA ASP A 113 8.48 -3.77 10.90
C ASP A 113 8.32 -4.10 9.40
N GLY A 114 8.44 -5.38 9.05
CA GLY A 114 8.57 -5.84 7.66
C GLY A 114 10.02 -5.81 7.17
N PHE A 115 10.20 -6.12 5.89
CA PHE A 115 11.46 -5.88 5.18
C PHE A 115 11.51 -4.45 4.69
N ILE A 116 12.13 -3.58 5.48
CA ILE A 116 12.53 -2.24 5.05
C ILE A 116 13.82 -2.37 4.21
N PRO A 117 13.89 -1.70 3.03
CA PRO A 117 15.09 -1.69 2.17
C PRO A 117 16.24 -0.89 2.79
N GLN A 118 17.43 -0.97 2.18
CA GLN A 118 18.61 -0.21 2.66
C GLN A 118 18.52 1.29 2.38
N VAL A 119 17.79 1.67 1.33
CA VAL A 119 17.54 3.08 0.99
C VAL A 119 16.08 3.40 1.25
N THR A 120 15.85 4.37 2.15
CA THR A 120 14.51 4.80 2.58
C THR A 120 14.26 6.30 2.36
N ASN A 121 15.23 7.03 1.82
CA ASN A 121 15.04 8.44 1.42
C ASN A 121 14.00 8.53 0.30
N GLU A 122 13.37 9.68 0.16
CA GLU A 122 12.36 9.92 -0.89
C GLU A 122 13.00 10.45 -2.19
N GLU A 123 14.33 10.65 -2.15
CA GLU A 123 15.21 11.22 -3.17
C GLU A 123 16.28 10.20 -3.66
N PRO A 124 15.91 9.03 -4.21
CA PRO A 124 16.86 7.96 -4.43
C PRO A 124 17.76 8.22 -5.65
N SER A 125 19.07 8.03 -5.47
CA SER A 125 20.06 8.15 -6.56
C SER A 125 19.87 7.08 -7.63
N LEU A 126 20.63 7.18 -8.71
CA LEU A 126 20.68 6.15 -9.75
C LEU A 126 20.95 4.75 -9.23
N GLN A 127 21.95 4.64 -8.37
CA GLN A 127 22.41 3.37 -7.83
C GLN A 127 21.37 2.80 -6.86
N ASP A 128 20.66 3.68 -6.16
CA ASP A 128 19.60 3.31 -5.23
C ASP A 128 18.36 2.75 -5.93
N THR A 129 18.13 3.13 -7.19
CA THR A 129 17.01 2.63 -8.00
C THR A 129 17.43 1.70 -9.14
N ASP A 130 18.73 1.43 -9.31
CA ASP A 130 19.25 0.53 -10.33
C ASP A 130 18.93 -0.94 -10.01
N LEU A 131 17.83 -1.44 -10.56
CA LEU A 131 17.48 -2.85 -10.43
C LEU A 131 18.55 -3.78 -11.03
N PHE A 132 19.23 -3.37 -12.11
CA PHE A 132 20.22 -4.22 -12.78
C PHE A 132 21.52 -4.31 -11.96
N GLY A 133 22.05 -3.17 -11.49
CA GLY A 133 23.18 -3.08 -10.57
C GLY A 133 22.90 -3.68 -9.20
N TYR A 134 21.68 -3.53 -8.66
CA TYR A 134 21.27 -4.20 -7.43
C TYR A 134 21.35 -5.72 -7.57
N VAL A 135 20.76 -6.30 -8.62
CA VAL A 135 20.83 -7.76 -8.87
C VAL A 135 22.26 -8.19 -9.19
N LYS A 136 22.99 -7.43 -10.02
CA LYS A 136 24.35 -7.76 -10.49
C LYS A 136 25.43 -7.65 -9.41
N SER A 137 25.28 -6.70 -8.47
CA SER A 137 26.37 -6.25 -7.58
C SER A 137 25.98 -6.13 -6.10
N ASN A 138 24.67 -6.16 -5.77
CA ASN A 138 24.12 -5.93 -4.43
C ASN A 138 24.53 -4.59 -3.81
N THR A 139 24.39 -3.54 -4.61
CA THR A 139 24.45 -2.15 -4.15
C THR A 139 23.33 -1.85 -3.15
N LYS A 140 23.49 -0.79 -2.34
CA LYS A 140 22.37 -0.26 -1.56
C LYS A 140 21.27 0.19 -2.53
N SER A 141 20.02 -0.07 -2.17
CA SER A 141 18.87 0.24 -3.03
C SER A 141 17.55 0.34 -2.27
N ILE A 142 16.51 0.79 -2.98
CA ILE A 142 15.11 0.76 -2.56
C ILE A 142 14.49 -0.66 -2.62
N PHE A 143 15.22 -1.67 -3.10
CA PHE A 143 14.69 -3.01 -3.36
C PHE A 143 14.92 -3.98 -2.21
N VAL A 144 14.03 -4.96 -2.12
CA VAL A 144 14.19 -6.17 -1.31
C VAL A 144 14.03 -7.39 -2.22
N SER A 145 15.12 -8.10 -2.47
CA SER A 145 15.11 -9.38 -3.21
C SER A 145 14.36 -10.49 -2.46
N THR A 146 13.69 -11.34 -3.22
CA THR A 146 13.16 -12.66 -2.84
C THR A 146 13.40 -13.66 -3.97
N THR A 147 13.32 -14.97 -3.71
CA THR A 147 13.46 -16.05 -4.72
C THR A 147 12.18 -16.88 -4.82
N LYS A 148 11.76 -17.24 -6.05
CA LYS A 148 10.60 -18.13 -6.28
C LYS A 148 10.89 -19.57 -5.84
N THR A 149 9.85 -20.30 -5.44
CA THR A 149 9.93 -21.75 -5.23
C THR A 149 10.22 -22.50 -6.53
N LYS A 150 11.29 -23.29 -6.58
CA LYS A 150 11.70 -24.06 -7.78
C LYS A 150 11.07 -25.46 -7.80
N PHE A 151 10.76 -25.97 -9.00
CA PHE A 151 10.21 -27.32 -9.19
C PHE A 151 11.04 -28.17 -10.17
N LYS A 152 10.99 -29.49 -10.02
CA LYS A 152 11.57 -30.50 -10.91
C LYS A 152 10.75 -31.78 -10.80
N GLN A 153 10.24 -32.30 -11.92
CA GLN A 153 9.38 -33.51 -11.96
C GLN A 153 8.20 -33.45 -10.94
N GLY A 154 7.56 -32.28 -10.82
CA GLY A 154 6.45 -32.04 -9.89
C GLY A 154 6.84 -31.85 -8.41
N LYS A 155 8.06 -32.22 -8.00
CA LYS A 155 8.61 -31.98 -6.66
C LYS A 155 9.16 -30.57 -6.53
N ARG A 156 9.03 -29.97 -5.34
CA ARG A 156 9.71 -28.71 -4.99
C ARG A 156 11.18 -28.99 -4.69
N TYR A 157 12.08 -28.18 -5.22
CA TYR A 157 13.51 -28.19 -4.90
C TYR A 157 13.87 -26.99 -4.03
N GLN A 158 15.01 -27.04 -3.34
CA GLN A 158 15.55 -25.84 -2.71
C GLN A 158 15.69 -24.76 -3.80
N PRO A 159 15.13 -23.56 -3.59
CA PRO A 159 15.39 -22.44 -4.48
C PRO A 159 16.80 -21.92 -4.23
N TRP A 160 17.10 -20.74 -4.75
CA TRP A 160 18.41 -20.14 -4.55
C TRP A 160 18.73 -19.99 -3.04
N THR A 161 19.96 -20.36 -2.69
CA THR A 161 20.44 -20.50 -1.31
C THR A 161 21.83 -19.91 -1.21
N PRO A 162 22.10 -19.00 -0.24
CA PRO A 162 23.43 -18.42 -0.08
C PRO A 162 24.40 -19.45 0.52
N ARG A 163 25.65 -19.46 0.07
CA ARG A 163 26.70 -20.39 0.55
C ARG A 163 27.08 -20.17 2.02
N SER A 164 26.68 -19.02 2.57
CA SER A 164 26.74 -18.64 3.99
C SER A 164 25.65 -19.29 4.85
N SER A 165 24.63 -19.96 4.27
CA SER A 165 23.48 -20.49 5.02
C SER A 165 23.83 -21.57 6.05
N ALA A 166 25.08 -22.05 6.04
CA ALA A 166 25.65 -23.03 6.94
C ALA A 166 26.64 -22.44 7.98
N ARG A 167 26.60 -21.11 8.22
CA ARG A 167 27.49 -20.41 9.15
C ARG A 167 26.76 -19.33 9.93
N GLY A 168 26.93 -19.29 11.24
CA GLY A 168 26.29 -18.31 12.13
C GLY A 168 24.76 -18.46 12.16
N ILE A 169 24.07 -17.40 12.58
CA ILE A 169 22.62 -17.35 12.71
C ILE A 169 22.01 -16.67 11.49
N ILE A 170 21.18 -17.39 10.74
CA ILE A 170 20.51 -16.92 9.52
C ILE A 170 19.07 -17.41 9.45
N TYR A 171 18.21 -16.61 8.85
CA TYR A 171 16.78 -16.87 8.74
C TYR A 171 16.35 -17.07 7.28
N GLN A 172 15.44 -18.01 7.04
CA GLN A 172 14.73 -18.16 5.76
C GLN A 172 13.24 -17.82 5.95
N TYR A 173 12.86 -16.62 5.52
CA TYR A 173 11.51 -16.09 5.56
C TYR A 173 10.67 -16.59 4.39
N GLU A 174 9.39 -16.87 4.63
CA GLU A 174 8.41 -17.34 3.65
C GLU A 174 7.33 -16.27 3.42
N ILE A 175 7.16 -15.86 2.15
CA ILE A 175 6.49 -14.62 1.75
C ILE A 175 5.43 -14.89 0.69
N PHE A 176 4.29 -14.20 0.83
CA PHE A 176 3.08 -14.29 0.03
C PHE A 176 2.53 -12.88 -0.22
N ALA A 177 3.26 -12.10 -1.03
CA ALA A 177 3.06 -10.66 -1.22
C ALA A 177 2.36 -10.31 -2.55
N PRO A 178 1.64 -9.17 -2.64
CA PRO A 178 1.11 -8.66 -3.90
C PRO A 178 2.18 -7.91 -4.72
N GLY A 179 2.09 -7.98 -6.05
CA GLY A 179 3.02 -7.29 -6.95
C GLY A 179 4.47 -7.78 -6.88
N GLY A 180 5.45 -6.89 -6.96
CA GLY A 180 6.88 -7.21 -7.12
C GLY A 180 7.28 -7.40 -8.59
N ILE A 181 8.58 -7.39 -8.88
CA ILE A 181 9.15 -7.40 -10.24
C ILE A 181 9.82 -8.75 -10.51
N ASP A 182 9.45 -9.43 -11.59
CA ASP A 182 10.11 -10.64 -12.06
C ASP A 182 11.41 -10.29 -12.79
N VAL A 183 12.54 -10.47 -12.11
CA VAL A 183 13.87 -10.06 -12.57
C VAL A 183 14.27 -10.80 -13.86
N ASN A 184 13.87 -12.07 -14.00
CA ASN A 184 14.19 -12.84 -15.19
C ASN A 184 13.35 -12.43 -16.39
N ASN A 185 12.05 -12.17 -16.20
CA ASN A 185 11.22 -11.66 -17.30
C ASN A 185 11.54 -10.20 -17.66
N SER A 186 12.24 -9.48 -16.78
CA SER A 186 12.74 -8.11 -17.01
C SER A 186 13.99 -8.10 -17.90
N PHE A 187 14.95 -9.00 -17.63
CA PHE A 187 16.28 -9.00 -18.26
C PHE A 187 16.51 -10.12 -19.28
N GLY A 188 15.66 -11.15 -19.35
CA GLY A 188 15.85 -12.31 -20.23
C GLY A 188 17.22 -12.97 -20.04
N ASP A 189 17.89 -13.28 -21.15
CA ASP A 189 19.24 -13.88 -21.19
C ASP A 189 20.34 -13.01 -20.56
N ARG A 190 20.04 -11.72 -20.28
CA ARG A 190 20.95 -10.78 -19.62
C ARG A 190 20.73 -10.69 -18.10
N SER A 191 19.78 -11.44 -17.54
CA SER A 191 19.63 -11.56 -16.08
C SER A 191 20.96 -11.97 -15.45
N PRO A 192 21.54 -11.22 -14.48
CA PRO A 192 22.86 -11.55 -13.93
C PRO A 192 22.92 -12.92 -13.23
N TRP A 193 21.79 -13.34 -12.63
CA TRP A 193 21.68 -14.58 -11.87
C TRP A 193 20.37 -15.30 -12.25
N PRO A 194 20.22 -15.83 -13.49
CA PRO A 194 18.93 -16.34 -13.97
C PRO A 194 18.43 -17.53 -13.15
N ASN A 195 19.36 -18.31 -12.57
CA ASN A 195 19.05 -19.39 -11.65
C ASN A 195 18.45 -18.93 -10.31
N GLN A 196 18.59 -17.65 -9.92
CA GLN A 196 18.03 -17.11 -8.68
C GLN A 196 16.50 -17.07 -8.69
N LEU A 197 15.87 -17.00 -9.87
CA LEU A 197 14.42 -16.84 -10.02
C LEU A 197 13.92 -15.67 -9.15
N GLU A 198 14.60 -14.53 -9.25
CA GLU A 198 14.41 -13.42 -8.31
C GLU A 198 13.09 -12.66 -8.56
N VAL A 199 12.42 -12.29 -7.47
CA VAL A 199 11.36 -11.29 -7.45
C VAL A 199 11.77 -10.16 -6.51
N ALA A 200 11.98 -8.97 -7.06
CA ALA A 200 12.42 -7.79 -6.31
C ALA A 200 11.23 -6.89 -5.94
N PHE A 201 11.23 -6.34 -4.73
CA PHE A 201 10.18 -5.45 -4.23
C PHE A 201 10.72 -4.05 -3.93
N PRO A 202 10.43 -3.02 -4.74
CA PRO A 202 10.75 -1.63 -4.40
C PRO A 202 9.91 -1.20 -3.20
N GLY A 203 10.54 -0.47 -2.28
CA GLY A 203 9.92 -0.04 -1.02
C GLY A 203 9.75 -1.17 0.00
N GLY A 204 10.24 -2.37 -0.30
CA GLY A 204 10.24 -3.50 0.61
C GLY A 204 8.93 -4.27 0.72
N ILE A 205 8.74 -4.98 1.84
CA ILE A 205 7.62 -5.91 2.04
C ILE A 205 7.09 -5.81 3.47
N ARG A 206 5.84 -5.38 3.64
CA ARG A 206 5.19 -5.25 4.96
C ARG A 206 4.94 -6.61 5.64
N PRO A 207 4.94 -6.67 6.99
CA PRO A 207 5.00 -7.93 7.73
C PRO A 207 3.74 -8.79 7.57
N GLU A 208 2.58 -8.23 7.20
CA GLU A 208 1.36 -9.03 6.95
C GLU A 208 1.50 -10.04 5.80
N PHE A 209 2.50 -9.88 4.91
CA PHE A 209 2.74 -10.79 3.78
C PHE A 209 3.77 -11.89 4.11
N ILE A 210 4.33 -11.89 5.32
CA ILE A 210 5.33 -12.85 5.77
C ILE A 210 4.62 -13.91 6.61
N ARG A 211 4.64 -15.17 6.18
CA ARG A 211 3.89 -16.27 6.84
C ARG A 211 4.71 -16.97 7.92
N SER A 212 5.95 -17.31 7.61
CA SER A 212 6.80 -18.11 8.49
C SER A 212 8.29 -17.79 8.32
N VAL A 213 9.11 -18.23 9.28
CA VAL A 213 10.57 -18.02 9.28
C VAL A 213 11.27 -19.27 9.78
N ARG A 214 12.10 -19.92 8.95
CA ARG A 214 13.02 -20.96 9.44
C ARG A 214 14.22 -20.27 10.11
N GLU A 215 14.56 -20.63 11.33
CA GLU A 215 15.76 -20.18 12.05
C GLU A 215 16.86 -21.23 11.91
N LEU A 216 18.01 -20.87 11.36
CA LEU A 216 19.16 -21.75 11.18
C LEU A 216 20.35 -21.23 12.00
N HIS A 217 20.94 -22.10 12.83
CA HIS A 217 22.27 -21.87 13.41
C HIS A 217 23.22 -22.88 12.77
N ASP A 218 24.30 -22.41 12.14
CA ASP A 218 25.28 -23.24 11.41
C ASP A 218 24.65 -24.28 10.47
N GLY A 219 23.62 -23.84 9.72
CA GLY A 219 22.90 -24.66 8.74
C GLY A 219 21.91 -25.68 9.33
N ARG A 220 21.82 -25.78 10.66
CA ARG A 220 20.82 -26.61 11.36
C ARG A 220 19.61 -25.76 11.68
N ILE A 221 18.45 -26.13 11.14
CA ILE A 221 17.18 -25.50 11.49
C ILE A 221 16.86 -25.83 12.94
N GLN A 222 16.86 -24.81 13.80
CA GLN A 222 16.49 -24.93 15.21
C GLN A 222 14.96 -24.99 15.35
N ARG A 223 14.29 -24.02 14.72
CA ARG A 223 12.85 -23.77 14.86
C ARG A 223 12.27 -23.10 13.61
N ILE A 224 10.94 -23.09 13.50
CA ILE A 224 10.20 -22.30 12.52
C ILE A 224 9.20 -21.40 13.24
N TRP A 225 9.38 -20.10 13.09
CA TRP A 225 8.49 -19.07 13.59
C TRP A 225 7.25 -18.93 12.70
N ILE A 226 6.09 -18.80 13.31
CA ILE A 226 4.81 -18.53 12.64
C ILE A 226 4.37 -17.11 12.95
N ASN A 227 4.10 -16.32 11.92
CA ASN A 227 3.59 -14.96 12.07
C ASN A 227 2.07 -14.96 12.28
N ARG A 228 1.61 -14.55 13.46
CA ARG A 228 0.17 -14.43 13.78
C ARG A 228 -0.54 -13.27 13.05
N ASN A 229 0.20 -12.33 12.47
CA ASN A 229 -0.33 -11.20 11.72
C ASN A 229 -0.38 -11.45 10.20
N PHE A 230 -0.05 -12.67 9.75
CA PHE A 230 -0.10 -13.04 8.33
C PHE A 230 -1.51 -12.99 7.75
N GLN A 231 -1.68 -12.30 6.61
CA GLN A 231 -2.94 -12.25 5.87
C GLN A 231 -3.04 -13.43 4.91
N ASP A 232 -3.55 -14.57 5.40
CA ASP A 232 -3.70 -15.79 4.60
C ASP A 232 -4.71 -15.58 3.44
N PRO A 233 -4.28 -15.67 2.17
CA PRO A 233 -5.16 -15.59 1.00
C PRO A 233 -6.00 -16.87 0.80
N GLY A 234 -5.85 -17.88 1.65
CA GLY A 234 -6.49 -19.19 1.54
C GLY A 234 -5.83 -20.08 0.48
N ASN A 235 -6.09 -21.38 0.60
CA ASN A 235 -5.62 -22.44 -0.31
C ASN A 235 -4.08 -22.53 -0.45
N LEU A 236 -3.33 -22.19 0.60
CA LEU A 236 -1.86 -22.29 0.63
C LEU A 236 -1.37 -23.67 1.09
N GLU A 237 -0.33 -24.20 0.45
CA GLU A 237 0.40 -25.41 0.88
C GLU A 237 0.92 -25.29 2.33
N ALA A 238 1.08 -26.42 3.03
CA ALA A 238 1.57 -26.40 4.41
C ALA A 238 3.06 -26.03 4.49
N ILE A 239 3.44 -25.48 5.64
CA ILE A 239 4.81 -25.08 5.93
C ILE A 239 5.69 -26.33 5.96
N SER A 240 6.86 -26.25 5.33
CA SER A 240 7.75 -27.39 5.13
C SER A 240 8.81 -27.42 6.22
N ALA A 241 8.82 -28.51 6.97
CA ALA A 241 9.55 -28.71 8.22
C ALA A 241 10.05 -30.18 8.33
N SER A 242 10.90 -30.48 9.30
CA SER A 242 11.23 -31.86 9.67
C SER A 242 10.44 -32.30 10.91
N SER A 243 10.37 -33.61 11.18
CA SER A 243 9.70 -34.16 12.37
C SER A 243 10.32 -33.80 13.71
N ARG A 244 11.51 -33.19 13.69
CA ARG A 244 12.23 -32.73 14.89
C ARG A 244 12.37 -31.21 14.94
N THR A 245 11.83 -30.50 13.94
CA THR A 245 11.86 -29.04 13.90
C THR A 245 10.74 -28.48 14.77
N GLU A 246 11.08 -27.64 15.72
CA GLU A 246 10.09 -26.95 16.53
C GLU A 246 9.29 -25.94 15.70
N LEU A 247 7.99 -25.82 15.94
CA LEU A 247 7.14 -24.75 15.42
C LEU A 247 6.81 -23.80 16.58
N VAL A 248 7.11 -22.50 16.44
CA VAL A 248 6.94 -21.48 17.50
C VAL A 248 6.02 -20.36 17.02
N ASN A 249 5.05 -19.98 17.86
CA ASN A 249 4.20 -18.82 17.62
C ASN A 249 4.97 -17.52 17.95
N TRP A 250 5.21 -16.66 16.95
CA TRP A 250 5.83 -15.36 17.20
C TRP A 250 4.85 -14.35 17.82
N TYR A 251 5.39 -13.46 18.67
CA TYR A 251 4.76 -12.24 19.14
C TYR A 251 5.83 -11.15 19.35
N PRO A 252 5.49 -9.85 19.34
CA PRO A 252 6.46 -8.78 19.52
C PRO A 252 7.26 -8.92 20.82
N ASN A 253 8.58 -8.76 20.72
CA ASN A 253 9.54 -8.92 21.82
C ASN A 253 9.54 -10.33 22.46
N HIS A 254 9.29 -11.39 21.68
CA HIS A 254 9.49 -12.77 22.14
C HIS A 254 10.95 -12.96 22.61
N PRO A 255 11.24 -13.60 23.77
CA PRO A 255 12.60 -13.72 24.31
C PRO A 255 13.60 -14.31 23.29
N ASP A 256 13.33 -15.52 22.80
CA ASP A 256 14.13 -16.19 21.76
C ASP A 256 14.04 -15.51 20.37
N GLY A 257 13.17 -14.52 20.18
CA GLY A 257 12.85 -13.92 18.88
C GLY A 257 13.90 -12.95 18.33
N ASN A 258 15.04 -12.80 19.01
CA ASN A 258 16.13 -11.87 18.66
C ASN A 258 17.51 -12.54 18.52
N HIS A 259 17.58 -13.87 18.37
CA HIS A 259 18.85 -14.56 18.12
C HIS A 259 19.48 -14.06 16.81
N LYS A 260 20.77 -13.70 16.85
CA LYS A 260 21.49 -13.14 15.68
C LYS A 260 23.00 -13.15 15.92
N ASP A 261 23.77 -13.05 14.84
CA ASP A 261 25.21 -12.82 14.92
C ASP A 261 25.51 -11.41 15.49
N SER A 262 26.63 -11.23 16.20
CA SER A 262 26.92 -10.01 16.97
C SER A 262 27.12 -8.72 16.14
N ASN A 263 27.25 -8.85 14.83
CA ASN A 263 27.32 -7.74 13.86
C ASN A 263 25.94 -7.34 13.29
N VAL A 264 24.85 -8.01 13.68
CA VAL A 264 23.49 -7.70 13.23
C VAL A 264 22.85 -6.69 14.20
N PRO A 265 22.44 -5.50 13.76
CA PRO A 265 21.94 -4.44 14.66
C PRO A 265 20.53 -4.71 15.21
N ASP A 266 20.11 -3.94 16.21
CA ASP A 266 18.72 -3.94 16.76
C ASP A 266 17.83 -2.85 16.15
N THR A 267 18.43 -1.86 15.48
CA THR A 267 17.73 -0.72 14.87
C THR A 267 18.10 -0.59 13.38
N ILE A 268 17.41 0.29 12.68
CA ILE A 268 17.55 0.50 11.23
C ILE A 268 18.73 1.42 10.90
N ASN A 269 19.07 2.35 11.80
CA ASN A 269 19.99 3.47 11.58
C ASN A 269 21.49 3.10 11.57
N SER A 270 21.84 1.85 11.24
CA SER A 270 23.23 1.37 11.23
C SER A 270 23.56 0.50 10.01
N TYR A 271 22.88 0.71 8.88
CA TYR A 271 23.24 0.09 7.59
C TYR A 271 24.55 0.64 6.98
N GLU A 272 25.31 1.45 7.72
CA GLU A 272 26.68 1.83 7.36
C GLU A 272 27.65 0.64 7.40
N THR A 273 27.50 -0.27 8.38
CA THR A 273 28.42 -1.39 8.61
C THR A 273 27.81 -2.77 8.35
N PHE A 274 26.49 -2.87 8.21
CA PHE A 274 25.76 -4.13 7.98
C PHE A 274 24.84 -4.04 6.75
N ASN A 275 25.04 -4.93 5.77
CA ASN A 275 24.21 -5.07 4.57
C ASN A 275 23.21 -6.23 4.74
N PRO A 276 21.90 -5.98 4.93
CA PRO A 276 20.87 -7.03 5.06
C PRO A 276 20.59 -7.85 3.80
N ASP A 277 21.02 -7.39 2.61
CA ASP A 277 20.79 -8.08 1.33
C ASP A 277 21.97 -8.94 0.89
N ALA A 278 23.08 -8.96 1.63
CA ALA A 278 24.29 -9.71 1.28
C ALA A 278 24.05 -11.23 1.12
N ASP A 279 23.12 -11.79 1.89
CA ASP A 279 22.69 -13.19 1.82
C ASP A 279 21.54 -13.42 0.81
N MET A 280 21.12 -12.40 0.06
CA MET A 280 20.25 -12.50 -1.12
C MET A 280 20.96 -12.15 -2.44
N TYR A 281 22.19 -11.66 -2.39
CA TYR A 281 23.00 -11.37 -3.57
C TYR A 281 23.33 -12.64 -4.35
N GLY A 282 22.82 -12.78 -5.58
CA GLY A 282 22.94 -13.99 -6.40
C GLY A 282 24.33 -14.62 -6.53
N LYS A 283 25.39 -13.80 -6.55
CA LYS A 283 26.80 -14.24 -6.57
C LYS A 283 27.19 -15.08 -5.35
N ASN A 284 26.61 -14.79 -4.19
CA ASN A 284 26.93 -15.40 -2.91
C ASN A 284 26.26 -16.76 -2.68
N GLY A 285 25.39 -17.19 -3.60
CA GLY A 285 24.63 -18.43 -3.50
C GLY A 285 24.63 -19.25 -4.80
N ASP A 286 23.86 -20.31 -4.79
CA ASP A 286 23.60 -21.18 -5.93
C ASP A 286 22.23 -21.85 -5.77
N VAL A 287 21.88 -22.76 -6.68
CA VAL A 287 20.66 -23.56 -6.58
C VAL A 287 21.05 -25.02 -6.36
N PRO A 288 20.97 -25.53 -5.12
CA PRO A 288 21.30 -26.91 -4.84
C PRO A 288 20.40 -27.88 -5.63
N ASN A 289 20.96 -28.93 -6.22
CA ASN A 289 20.18 -30.07 -6.75
C ASN A 289 19.66 -30.96 -5.60
N LYS A 290 18.98 -30.34 -4.63
CA LYS A 290 18.44 -30.92 -3.41
C LYS A 290 16.94 -30.62 -3.36
N GLU A 291 16.12 -31.63 -3.09
CA GLU A 291 14.68 -31.43 -2.88
C GLU A 291 14.45 -30.40 -1.74
N ASP A 292 13.38 -29.59 -1.80
CA ASP A 292 13.03 -28.77 -0.62
C ASP A 292 12.74 -29.74 0.53
N ILE A 293 12.84 -29.24 1.76
CA ILE A 293 12.27 -29.95 2.90
C ILE A 293 10.81 -30.24 2.53
N PRO A 294 10.36 -31.50 2.60
CA PRO A 294 9.02 -31.85 2.14
C PRO A 294 7.98 -31.06 2.95
N VAL A 295 6.79 -30.87 2.35
CA VAL A 295 5.62 -30.45 3.13
C VAL A 295 5.46 -31.44 4.27
N PHE A 296 5.52 -30.96 5.51
CA PHE A 296 5.67 -31.87 6.64
C PHE A 296 4.37 -32.64 6.87
N LYS A 297 4.44 -33.98 6.76
CA LYS A 297 3.32 -34.91 6.96
C LYS A 297 3.35 -35.65 8.30
N GLY A 298 4.35 -35.37 9.15
CA GLY A 298 4.36 -35.92 10.50
C GLY A 298 3.50 -35.08 11.46
N PRO A 299 3.50 -35.41 12.76
CA PRO A 299 2.29 -35.18 13.56
C PRO A 299 2.16 -33.78 14.17
N ARG A 300 3.29 -33.05 14.33
CA ARG A 300 3.27 -31.65 14.81
C ARG A 300 2.95 -30.69 13.66
N VAL A 301 1.69 -30.63 13.27
CA VAL A 301 1.18 -29.80 12.15
C VAL A 301 1.02 -28.31 12.53
N LEU A 302 0.94 -28.01 13.84
CA LEU A 302 0.77 -26.68 14.42
C LEU A 302 1.80 -26.39 15.54
N PRO A 303 2.26 -25.14 15.72
CA PRO A 303 2.90 -24.70 16.96
C PRO A 303 2.00 -24.89 18.18
N ASP A 304 2.59 -24.93 19.36
CA ASP A 304 1.83 -24.83 20.61
C ASP A 304 1.32 -23.38 20.81
N GLY A 305 0.20 -23.23 21.52
CA GLY A 305 -0.39 -21.94 21.88
C GLY A 305 -1.88 -21.81 21.57
N GLU A 306 -2.39 -20.58 21.71
CA GLU A 306 -3.82 -20.24 21.62
C GLU A 306 -4.34 -20.07 20.18
N TYR A 307 -5.37 -20.86 19.83
CA TYR A 307 -6.06 -20.86 18.54
C TYR A 307 -7.60 -20.84 18.70
N GLN A 308 -8.28 -20.44 17.63
CA GLN A 308 -9.71 -20.67 17.40
C GLN A 308 -9.90 -21.88 16.46
N ILE A 309 -10.79 -22.80 16.83
CA ILE A 309 -11.17 -23.98 16.03
C ILE A 309 -12.48 -23.65 15.31
N LYS A 310 -12.40 -23.24 14.03
CA LYS A 310 -13.55 -22.78 13.22
C LYS A 310 -13.99 -23.85 12.22
N SER A 311 -15.28 -23.98 11.92
CA SER A 311 -15.73 -24.93 10.90
C SER A 311 -15.33 -24.47 9.49
N ARG A 312 -15.02 -25.42 8.59
CA ARG A 312 -14.96 -25.17 7.14
C ARG A 312 -16.33 -24.80 6.56
N LYS A 313 -17.42 -25.30 7.14
CA LYS A 313 -18.80 -25.16 6.63
C LYS A 313 -19.43 -23.80 6.92
N ASP A 314 -19.11 -23.21 8.07
CA ASP A 314 -19.30 -21.78 8.36
C ASP A 314 -18.11 -21.29 9.20
N THR A 315 -17.32 -20.37 8.64
CA THR A 315 -16.11 -19.84 9.29
C THR A 315 -16.42 -18.90 10.47
N ASN A 316 -17.69 -18.55 10.69
CA ASN A 316 -18.18 -17.85 11.86
C ASN A 316 -18.55 -18.79 13.01
N VAL A 317 -18.50 -20.12 12.85
CA VAL A 317 -18.91 -21.11 13.86
C VAL A 317 -17.70 -21.88 14.38
N LEU A 318 -17.61 -22.06 15.70
CA LEU A 318 -16.45 -22.57 16.41
C LEU A 318 -16.79 -23.66 17.43
N ALA A 319 -15.78 -24.46 17.80
CA ALA A 319 -15.81 -25.26 19.02
C ALA A 319 -15.80 -24.33 20.25
N ASP A 320 -16.85 -24.42 21.05
CA ASP A 320 -17.13 -23.58 22.22
C ASP A 320 -17.32 -24.47 23.47
N LEU A 321 -16.74 -24.06 24.60
CA LEU A 321 -17.03 -24.62 25.92
C LEU A 321 -18.12 -23.77 26.59
N PRO A 322 -19.39 -24.21 26.67
CA PRO A 322 -20.47 -23.35 27.19
C PRO A 322 -20.41 -23.12 28.69
N VAL A 323 -19.92 -24.10 29.45
CA VAL A 323 -19.87 -24.08 30.92
C VAL A 323 -18.47 -24.49 31.37
N ASN A 324 -17.91 -23.73 32.32
CA ASN A 324 -16.59 -24.00 32.89
C ASN A 324 -16.64 -25.13 33.93
N GLN A 325 -17.01 -26.34 33.51
CA GLN A 325 -17.19 -27.51 34.37
C GLN A 325 -16.79 -28.80 33.64
N SER A 326 -16.14 -29.71 34.35
CA SER A 326 -15.76 -31.03 33.83
C SER A 326 -16.99 -31.86 33.44
N GLY A 327 -16.94 -32.53 32.29
CA GLY A 327 -18.04 -33.28 31.68
C GLY A 327 -18.98 -32.45 30.79
N THR A 328 -18.79 -31.13 30.70
CA THR A 328 -19.61 -30.26 29.84
C THR A 328 -19.41 -30.61 28.36
N LYS A 329 -20.49 -30.79 27.59
CA LYS A 329 -20.42 -31.03 26.14
C LYS A 329 -19.85 -29.81 25.40
N ILE A 330 -18.90 -30.05 24.51
CA ILE A 330 -18.40 -29.06 23.55
C ILE A 330 -19.41 -28.97 22.41
N HIS A 331 -19.78 -27.75 22.06
CA HIS A 331 -20.79 -27.47 21.03
C HIS A 331 -20.28 -26.48 19.99
N ALA A 332 -20.96 -26.44 18.85
CA ALA A 332 -20.77 -25.48 17.80
C ALA A 332 -21.46 -24.18 18.23
N HIS A 333 -20.72 -23.08 18.26
CA HIS A 333 -21.29 -21.77 18.54
C HIS A 333 -20.68 -20.69 17.66
N ARG A 334 -21.50 -19.71 17.29
CA ARG A 334 -21.09 -18.50 16.56
C ARG A 334 -20.00 -17.75 17.31
N ASN A 335 -19.08 -17.13 16.56
CA ASN A 335 -17.91 -16.41 17.07
C ASN A 335 -18.33 -15.26 17.99
N THR A 336 -18.06 -15.42 19.28
CA THR A 336 -18.20 -14.40 20.32
C THR A 336 -16.85 -13.82 20.73
N GLY A 337 -15.72 -14.22 20.11
CA GLY A 337 -14.38 -13.78 20.53
C GLY A 337 -14.01 -14.12 21.99
N GLY A 338 -14.83 -14.95 22.66
CA GLY A 338 -14.71 -15.32 24.06
C GLY A 338 -13.46 -16.16 24.35
N VAL A 339 -13.10 -16.25 25.63
CA VAL A 339 -12.00 -17.15 26.08
C VAL A 339 -12.40 -18.62 26.06
N ASN A 340 -13.70 -18.91 26.05
CA ASN A 340 -14.28 -20.26 25.98
C ASN A 340 -14.35 -20.83 24.54
N GLN A 341 -14.09 -19.99 23.53
CA GLN A 341 -13.98 -20.36 22.10
C GLN A 341 -12.52 -20.45 21.64
N LYS A 342 -11.58 -20.48 22.59
CA LYS A 342 -10.14 -20.43 22.37
C LYS A 342 -9.51 -21.60 23.09
N TRP A 343 -8.53 -22.18 22.42
CA TRP A 343 -7.98 -23.48 22.77
C TRP A 343 -6.45 -23.41 22.68
N ASN A 344 -5.79 -23.75 23.77
CA ASN A 344 -4.35 -23.93 23.81
C ASN A 344 -4.00 -25.35 23.33
N PHE A 345 -3.48 -25.42 22.12
CA PHE A 345 -2.93 -26.65 21.56
C PHE A 345 -1.56 -26.88 22.20
N VAL A 346 -1.34 -28.08 22.74
CA VAL A 346 -0.09 -28.51 23.37
C VAL A 346 0.31 -29.87 22.80
N TYR A 347 1.47 -29.95 22.15
CA TYR A 347 1.90 -31.15 21.44
C TYR A 347 2.62 -32.16 22.34
N ASP A 348 2.13 -33.40 22.38
CA ASP A 348 2.79 -34.53 23.02
C ASP A 348 3.60 -35.32 21.99
N SER A 349 4.92 -35.15 22.05
CA SER A 349 5.89 -35.83 21.17
C SER A 349 6.00 -37.33 21.41
N SER A 350 5.55 -37.85 22.57
CA SER A 350 5.53 -39.29 22.86
C SER A 350 4.30 -40.00 22.29
N ARG A 351 3.21 -39.25 22.07
CA ARG A 351 1.94 -39.77 21.52
C ARG A 351 1.67 -39.33 20.07
N GLU A 352 2.52 -38.47 19.51
CA GLU A 352 2.34 -37.92 18.16
C GLU A 352 0.98 -37.21 17.99
N ALA A 353 0.53 -36.50 19.02
CA ALA A 353 -0.83 -35.96 19.12
C ALA A 353 -0.89 -34.74 20.06
N TYR A 354 -1.97 -33.97 19.99
CA TYR A 354 -2.17 -32.76 20.79
C TYR A 354 -3.15 -32.98 21.93
N LYS A 355 -2.82 -32.42 23.10
CA LYS A 355 -3.83 -31.98 24.06
C LYS A 355 -4.39 -30.64 23.59
N ILE A 356 -5.71 -30.47 23.68
CA ILE A 356 -6.39 -29.23 23.27
C ILE A 356 -7.10 -28.69 24.51
N LYS A 357 -6.45 -27.77 25.23
CA LYS A 357 -6.88 -27.24 26.53
C LYS A 357 -7.72 -25.98 26.36
N SER A 358 -8.79 -25.80 27.13
CA SER A 358 -9.58 -24.56 27.08
C SER A 358 -8.77 -23.35 27.57
N SER A 359 -8.85 -22.21 26.87
CA SER A 359 -8.29 -20.94 27.35
C SER A 359 -9.09 -20.32 28.49
N GLN A 360 -10.35 -20.74 28.69
CA GLN A 360 -11.15 -20.36 29.85
C GLN A 360 -10.72 -21.13 31.11
N ASN A 361 -10.25 -22.38 30.95
CA ASN A 361 -9.79 -23.23 32.04
C ASN A 361 -8.79 -24.29 31.52
N PRO A 362 -7.48 -24.10 31.70
CA PRO A 362 -6.44 -25.02 31.21
C PRO A 362 -6.47 -26.46 31.77
N ASN A 363 -7.29 -26.72 32.80
CA ASN A 363 -7.50 -28.06 33.34
C ASN A 363 -8.48 -28.88 32.49
N LEU A 364 -9.33 -28.23 31.68
CA LEU A 364 -10.34 -28.89 30.84
C LEU A 364 -9.83 -29.06 29.40
N LEU A 365 -9.76 -30.30 28.94
CA LEU A 365 -9.34 -30.70 27.61
C LEU A 365 -10.56 -31.07 26.75
N LEU A 366 -10.53 -30.68 25.47
CA LEU A 366 -11.42 -31.18 24.43
C LEU A 366 -11.19 -32.70 24.28
N THR A 367 -12.09 -33.48 24.86
CA THR A 367 -11.98 -34.92 25.10
C THR A 367 -13.15 -35.65 24.46
N TRP A 368 -12.95 -36.79 23.80
CA TRP A 368 -14.06 -37.64 23.38
C TRP A 368 -14.52 -38.53 24.54
N GLN A 369 -15.83 -38.61 24.79
CA GLN A 369 -16.45 -39.48 25.79
C GLN A 369 -16.49 -40.96 25.31
N SER A 370 -15.33 -41.55 25.05
CA SER A 370 -15.16 -42.78 24.26
C SER A 370 -15.94 -44.01 24.75
N GLN A 371 -16.20 -44.12 26.06
CA GLN A 371 -16.82 -45.28 26.69
C GLN A 371 -18.35 -45.26 26.68
N SER A 372 -19.00 -44.13 26.37
CA SER A 372 -20.46 -43.97 26.52
C SER A 372 -21.16 -43.13 25.45
N GLY A 373 -20.46 -42.65 24.43
CA GLY A 373 -21.09 -42.01 23.27
C GLY A 373 -20.11 -41.46 22.25
N ASN A 374 -20.62 -40.64 21.32
CA ASN A 374 -19.77 -39.89 20.37
C ASN A 374 -19.48 -38.46 20.86
N PHE A 375 -20.08 -37.99 21.96
CA PHE A 375 -19.95 -36.62 22.46
C PHE A 375 -18.50 -36.20 22.72
N ILE A 376 -18.15 -34.99 22.30
CA ILE A 376 -16.97 -34.28 22.79
C ILE A 376 -17.35 -33.48 24.03
N ILE A 377 -16.50 -33.53 25.05
CA ILE A 377 -16.67 -32.89 26.35
C ILE A 377 -15.40 -32.13 26.76
N GLY A 378 -15.55 -31.08 27.57
CA GLY A 378 -14.45 -30.51 28.34
C GLY A 378 -14.24 -31.36 29.59
N TYR A 379 -13.12 -32.06 29.69
CA TYR A 379 -12.86 -33.01 30.78
C TYR A 379 -11.46 -32.83 31.37
N GLU A 380 -11.28 -33.19 32.64
CA GLU A 380 -10.03 -33.01 33.38
C GLU A 380 -8.86 -33.82 32.80
N ASP A 381 -7.64 -33.26 32.88
CA ASP A 381 -6.43 -33.85 32.30
C ASP A 381 -5.93 -35.07 33.09
N HIS A 382 -6.35 -36.27 32.68
CA HIS A 382 -5.88 -37.56 33.23
C HIS A 382 -4.89 -38.28 32.31
N GLY A 383 -4.59 -37.72 31.14
CA GLY A 383 -3.71 -38.33 30.13
C GLY A 383 -4.31 -39.56 29.43
N TYR A 384 -5.63 -39.72 29.42
CA TYR A 384 -6.32 -40.81 28.70
C TYR A 384 -6.25 -40.62 27.18
N ARG A 385 -6.34 -41.72 26.42
CA ARG A 385 -6.09 -41.74 24.96
C ARG A 385 -7.07 -40.92 24.13
N ASP A 386 -8.29 -40.73 24.64
CA ASP A 386 -9.38 -39.96 24.04
C ASP A 386 -9.31 -38.45 24.33
N GLN A 387 -8.31 -38.01 25.10
CA GLN A 387 -7.96 -36.59 25.34
C GLN A 387 -6.90 -36.06 24.36
N TYR A 388 -6.45 -36.90 23.42
CA TYR A 388 -5.42 -36.57 22.44
C TYR A 388 -5.93 -36.65 21.00
N TRP A 389 -5.54 -35.66 20.20
CA TRP A 389 -5.96 -35.50 18.81
C TRP A 389 -4.75 -35.45 17.88
N LYS A 390 -4.68 -36.35 16.90
CA LYS A 390 -3.76 -36.21 15.76
C LYS A 390 -4.34 -35.17 14.81
N ILE A 391 -3.57 -34.12 14.53
CA ILE A 391 -4.00 -33.03 13.63
C ILE A 391 -3.44 -33.33 12.24
N GLU A 392 -4.29 -33.28 11.22
CA GLU A 392 -3.95 -33.57 9.83
C GLU A 392 -4.34 -32.39 8.96
N ARG A 393 -3.50 -31.99 7.99
CA ARG A 393 -3.84 -30.88 7.07
C ARG A 393 -4.27 -31.41 5.71
N THR A 394 -5.38 -30.90 5.19
CA THR A 394 -5.92 -31.23 3.86
C THR A 394 -5.08 -30.56 2.76
N GLY A 395 -5.22 -31.05 1.51
CA GLY A 395 -4.47 -30.50 0.37
C GLY A 395 -4.84 -29.05 0.01
N ASP A 396 -6.06 -28.64 0.32
CA ASP A 396 -6.59 -27.28 0.18
C ASP A 396 -6.43 -26.41 1.46
N GLY A 397 -5.81 -26.96 2.51
CA GLY A 397 -5.27 -26.18 3.64
C GLY A 397 -6.11 -26.11 4.91
N TYR A 398 -7.23 -26.83 4.97
CA TYR A 398 -8.03 -27.05 6.17
C TYR A 398 -7.40 -28.15 7.05
N TYR A 399 -8.01 -28.42 8.21
CA TYR A 399 -7.49 -29.34 9.21
C TYR A 399 -8.56 -30.35 9.63
N LYS A 400 -8.17 -31.62 9.77
CA LYS A 400 -8.94 -32.68 10.43
C LYS A 400 -8.33 -32.93 11.81
N LEU A 401 -9.16 -33.17 12.82
CA LEU A 401 -8.68 -33.61 14.13
C LEU A 401 -9.13 -35.07 14.31
N ARG A 402 -8.18 -36.00 14.32
CA ARG A 402 -8.43 -37.45 14.41
C ARG A 402 -8.17 -37.94 15.84
N SER A 403 -9.04 -38.78 16.38
CA SER A 403 -8.85 -39.30 17.74
C SER A 403 -7.62 -40.21 17.84
N PHE A 404 -6.87 -40.10 18.94
CA PHE A 404 -5.80 -41.04 19.30
C PHE A 404 -6.32 -42.32 19.99
N TYR A 405 -7.60 -42.35 20.37
CA TYR A 405 -8.26 -43.57 20.86
C TYR A 405 -8.67 -44.49 19.70
N ASP A 406 -9.45 -43.97 18.74
CA ASP A 406 -9.84 -44.67 17.50
C ASP A 406 -9.56 -43.79 16.29
N THR A 407 -8.59 -44.20 15.46
CA THR A 407 -8.18 -43.46 14.27
C THR A 407 -9.24 -43.40 13.16
N ASN A 408 -10.32 -44.17 13.26
CA ASN A 408 -11.46 -44.04 12.35
C ASN A 408 -12.35 -42.83 12.66
N LYS A 409 -12.15 -42.19 13.83
CA LYS A 409 -12.97 -41.07 14.30
C LYS A 409 -12.30 -39.71 14.09
N LEU A 410 -13.04 -38.79 13.48
CA LEU A 410 -12.70 -37.37 13.35
C LEU A 410 -13.61 -36.50 14.24
N LEU A 411 -13.11 -35.33 14.61
CA LEU A 411 -13.92 -34.24 15.16
C LEU A 411 -14.89 -33.76 14.07
N ASP A 412 -16.18 -33.94 14.32
CA ASP A 412 -17.29 -33.64 13.42
C ASP A 412 -18.32 -32.74 14.12
N LEU A 413 -19.20 -32.11 13.35
CA LEU A 413 -20.41 -31.48 13.86
C LEU A 413 -21.54 -32.51 13.82
N GLU A 414 -22.38 -32.62 14.86
CA GLU A 414 -23.52 -33.53 14.83
C GLU A 414 -24.42 -33.25 13.60
N HIS A 415 -24.65 -34.31 12.79
CA HIS A 415 -25.33 -34.25 11.49
C HIS A 415 -24.79 -33.19 10.51
N GLY A 416 -23.55 -32.73 10.71
CA GLY A 416 -22.95 -31.64 9.95
C GLY A 416 -23.62 -30.28 10.16
N ASN A 417 -24.38 -30.07 11.24
CA ASN A 417 -25.11 -28.84 11.50
C ASN A 417 -24.20 -27.73 12.07
N THR A 418 -24.40 -26.48 11.64
CA THR A 418 -23.65 -25.30 12.10
C THR A 418 -24.45 -24.39 13.05
N SER A 419 -25.66 -24.81 13.44
CA SER A 419 -26.50 -24.07 14.40
C SER A 419 -25.85 -24.02 15.79
N ASN A 420 -26.00 -22.89 16.49
CA ASN A 420 -25.61 -22.75 17.89
C ASN A 420 -26.19 -23.88 18.73
N GLY A 421 -25.36 -24.51 19.56
CA GLY A 421 -25.78 -25.63 20.42
C GLY A 421 -25.59 -27.01 19.82
N THR A 422 -25.24 -27.14 18.53
CA THR A 422 -24.97 -28.44 17.90
C THR A 422 -23.78 -29.11 18.58
N PRO A 423 -23.90 -30.29 19.19
CA PRO A 423 -22.77 -31.00 19.80
C PRO A 423 -21.66 -31.29 18.78
N LEU A 424 -20.40 -31.21 19.23
CA LEU A 424 -19.29 -31.80 18.47
C LEU A 424 -19.20 -33.29 18.80
N TYR A 425 -18.89 -34.09 17.78
CA TYR A 425 -18.78 -35.55 17.86
C TYR A 425 -17.40 -36.06 17.45
N ALA A 426 -17.04 -37.23 17.97
CA ALA A 426 -16.08 -38.13 17.36
C ALA A 426 -16.85 -39.07 16.41
N TRP A 427 -16.86 -38.76 15.11
CA TRP A 427 -17.65 -39.51 14.12
C TRP A 427 -16.76 -40.20 13.07
N GLN A 428 -17.29 -41.25 12.44
CA GLN A 428 -16.58 -42.02 11.40
C GLN A 428 -16.17 -41.10 10.25
N GLU A 429 -14.91 -41.19 9.81
CA GLU A 429 -14.44 -40.42 8.65
C GLU A 429 -15.29 -40.71 7.41
N ASN A 430 -15.91 -39.67 6.86
CA ASN A 430 -16.90 -39.75 5.78
C ASN A 430 -16.63 -38.75 4.63
N GLY A 431 -15.62 -37.89 4.77
CA GLY A 431 -15.26 -36.89 3.76
C GLY A 431 -16.14 -35.63 3.73
N ALA A 432 -17.06 -35.45 4.68
CA ALA A 432 -17.88 -34.25 4.78
C ALA A 432 -17.08 -33.05 5.30
N THR A 433 -17.41 -31.85 4.81
CA THR A 433 -16.78 -30.58 5.24
C THR A 433 -17.12 -30.17 6.67
N SER A 434 -17.94 -30.94 7.40
CA SER A 434 -18.14 -30.79 8.85
C SER A 434 -17.03 -31.43 9.68
N GLN A 435 -16.26 -32.36 9.10
CA GLN A 435 -15.07 -32.97 9.71
C GLN A 435 -13.80 -32.14 9.50
N GLU A 436 -13.94 -30.96 8.87
CA GLU A 436 -12.84 -30.12 8.41
C GLU A 436 -12.95 -28.71 9.01
N TRP A 437 -11.81 -28.20 9.45
CA TRP A 437 -11.71 -27.06 10.36
C TRP A 437 -10.64 -26.07 9.91
N ILE A 438 -10.75 -24.81 10.32
CA ILE A 438 -9.71 -23.79 10.21
C ILE A 438 -9.18 -23.53 11.61
N ILE A 439 -7.89 -23.82 11.85
CA ILE A 439 -7.24 -23.59 13.14
C ILE A 439 -6.52 -22.23 13.08
N ALA A 440 -7.23 -21.17 13.44
CA ALA A 440 -6.77 -19.80 13.28
C ALA A 440 -6.04 -19.30 14.54
N PRO A 441 -4.80 -18.80 14.46
CA PRO A 441 -4.09 -18.26 15.62
C PRO A 441 -4.77 -16.99 16.14
N THR A 442 -4.77 -16.78 17.45
CA THR A 442 -5.35 -15.55 18.04
C THR A 442 -4.34 -14.41 18.05
N THR A 443 -4.70 -13.29 17.42
CA THR A 443 -4.07 -11.97 17.64
C THR A 443 -5.04 -11.06 18.41
N TYR A 444 -4.49 -10.13 19.19
CA TYR A 444 -5.25 -9.24 20.08
C TYR A 444 -5.02 -7.74 19.80
N ARG A 445 -3.94 -7.40 19.09
CA ARG A 445 -3.58 -6.03 18.72
C ARG A 445 -3.40 -5.90 17.20
N PRO A 446 -4.49 -6.00 16.40
CA PRO A 446 -4.42 -5.93 14.93
C PRO A 446 -4.22 -4.51 14.36
N LEU A 447 -4.20 -3.48 15.21
CA LEU A 447 -3.96 -2.08 14.88
C LEU A 447 -2.84 -1.50 15.75
N LYS A 448 -2.06 -0.56 15.21
CA LYS A 448 -1.25 0.34 16.04
C LYS A 448 -2.16 1.32 16.79
N ASP A 449 -1.62 2.01 17.77
CA ASP A 449 -2.32 3.05 18.51
C ASP A 449 -2.19 4.37 17.72
N GLY A 450 -3.25 5.19 17.68
CA GLY A 450 -3.31 6.38 16.83
C GLY A 450 -4.73 6.87 16.53
N GLN A 451 -4.86 7.88 15.66
CA GLN A 451 -6.15 8.45 15.26
C GLN A 451 -6.67 7.77 13.98
N TYR A 452 -7.94 7.35 14.00
CA TYR A 452 -8.60 6.63 12.91
C TYR A 452 -10.03 7.11 12.67
N GLN A 453 -10.54 6.96 11.46
CA GLN A 453 -11.98 6.90 11.19
C GLN A 453 -12.47 5.45 11.25
N ILE A 454 -13.77 5.30 11.56
CA ILE A 454 -14.47 4.02 11.57
C ILE A 454 -15.56 4.10 10.49
N GLN A 455 -15.28 3.55 9.31
CA GLN A 455 -16.10 3.60 8.10
C GLN A 455 -17.00 2.36 8.00
N SER A 456 -18.24 2.49 7.50
CA SER A 456 -19.14 1.33 7.37
C SER A 456 -18.90 0.53 6.07
N SER A 457 -19.02 -0.80 6.12
CA SER A 457 -19.01 -1.64 4.90
C SER A 457 -20.35 -1.67 4.13
N LEU A 458 -21.40 -1.05 4.69
CA LEU A 458 -22.67 -0.82 3.98
C LEU A 458 -22.50 0.21 2.86
N ASP A 459 -21.84 1.32 3.20
CA ASP A 459 -21.54 2.44 2.32
C ASP A 459 -20.24 3.11 2.83
N LEU A 460 -19.23 3.18 1.98
CA LEU A 460 -17.90 3.70 2.32
C LEU A 460 -17.91 5.22 2.55
N TYR A 461 -18.96 5.92 2.12
CA TYR A 461 -19.16 7.33 2.44
C TYR A 461 -19.86 7.56 3.78
N LYS A 462 -19.93 6.53 4.64
CA LYS A 462 -20.52 6.62 5.99
C LYS A 462 -19.52 6.25 7.08
N VAL A 463 -19.51 7.02 8.17
CA VAL A 463 -18.59 6.87 9.31
C VAL A 463 -19.33 6.97 10.65
N VAL A 464 -18.68 6.44 11.70
CA VAL A 464 -19.10 6.55 13.11
C VAL A 464 -18.88 7.99 13.59
N HIS A 465 -19.97 8.65 13.94
CA HIS A 465 -20.07 10.07 14.25
C HIS A 465 -20.61 10.27 15.68
N LEU A 466 -19.84 10.93 16.55
CA LEU A 466 -20.29 11.38 17.87
C LEU A 466 -21.10 12.68 17.73
N THR A 467 -22.34 12.72 18.21
CA THR A 467 -23.23 13.89 18.00
C THR A 467 -22.79 15.16 18.71
N SER A 468 -22.14 15.06 19.87
CA SER A 468 -21.59 16.18 20.63
C SER A 468 -20.56 15.70 21.66
N ASP A 469 -19.68 16.58 22.13
CA ASP A 469 -18.70 16.26 23.19
C ASP A 469 -19.30 16.43 24.61
N GLN A 470 -20.55 16.00 24.79
CA GLN A 470 -21.22 15.84 26.08
C GLN A 470 -21.14 14.38 26.54
N ASP A 471 -21.34 14.15 27.84
CA ASP A 471 -21.48 12.79 28.36
C ASP A 471 -22.80 12.15 27.88
N ASP A 472 -22.83 10.83 27.79
CA ASP A 472 -23.90 10.01 27.19
C ASP A 472 -24.34 10.41 25.75
N ALA A 473 -23.54 11.22 25.04
CA ALA A 473 -23.94 11.77 23.73
C ALA A 473 -24.10 10.65 22.67
N PRO A 474 -25.22 10.60 21.92
CA PRO A 474 -25.46 9.59 20.90
C PRO A 474 -24.33 9.46 19.87
N VAL A 475 -23.96 8.22 19.53
CA VAL A 475 -23.07 7.91 18.41
C VAL A 475 -23.87 7.28 17.28
N GLN A 476 -23.73 7.80 16.06
CA GLN A 476 -24.57 7.52 14.91
C GLN A 476 -23.75 7.18 13.66
N ILE A 477 -24.38 6.56 12.67
CA ILE A 477 -23.85 6.53 11.31
C ILE A 477 -24.22 7.83 10.59
N TYR A 478 -23.26 8.42 9.87
CA TYR A 478 -23.45 9.68 9.17
C TYR A 478 -22.57 9.77 7.93
N GLN A 479 -22.95 10.61 6.97
CA GLN A 479 -22.13 10.94 5.80
C GLN A 479 -20.74 11.42 6.25
N ASP A 480 -19.70 10.89 5.61
CA ASP A 480 -18.33 11.22 5.94
C ASP A 480 -17.96 12.62 5.45
N TYR A 481 -17.85 13.51 6.42
CA TYR A 481 -17.43 14.89 6.27
C TYR A 481 -16.02 15.11 6.86
N LEU A 482 -15.38 14.05 7.38
CA LEU A 482 -14.09 14.05 8.07
C LEU A 482 -13.99 15.11 9.20
N THR A 483 -15.09 15.45 9.86
CA THR A 483 -15.10 16.37 11.02
C THR A 483 -14.43 15.74 12.24
N ILE A 484 -14.03 16.54 13.23
CA ILE A 484 -13.25 16.06 14.39
C ILE A 484 -13.97 14.96 15.19
N ASN A 485 -15.30 15.04 15.26
CA ASN A 485 -16.21 14.09 15.91
C ASN A 485 -16.61 12.89 15.01
N GLN A 486 -15.99 12.74 13.84
CA GLN A 486 -16.06 11.55 12.96
C GLN A 486 -14.74 10.75 12.97
N ARG A 487 -13.86 11.08 13.91
CA ARG A 487 -12.52 10.51 14.09
C ARG A 487 -12.39 10.04 15.54
N TRP A 488 -11.51 9.09 15.79
CA TRP A 488 -11.43 8.36 17.06
C TRP A 488 -9.98 7.99 17.37
N ASN A 489 -9.55 8.19 18.61
CA ASN A 489 -8.23 7.77 19.10
C ASN A 489 -8.30 6.34 19.61
N PHE A 490 -7.50 5.43 19.04
CA PHE A 490 -7.41 4.02 19.44
C PHE A 490 -6.19 3.81 20.34
N THR A 491 -6.40 3.22 21.52
CA THR A 491 -5.33 2.90 22.49
C THR A 491 -5.49 1.48 23.02
N TYR A 492 -4.44 0.65 22.94
CA TYR A 492 -4.50 -0.77 23.28
C TYR A 492 -4.19 -1.06 24.76
N ASN A 493 -5.15 -1.64 25.48
CA ASN A 493 -4.98 -2.13 26.84
C ASN A 493 -4.59 -3.62 26.83
N ALA A 494 -3.34 -3.91 27.20
CA ALA A 494 -2.79 -5.26 27.19
C ALA A 494 -3.43 -6.22 28.21
N ALA A 495 -3.91 -5.71 29.35
CA ALA A 495 -4.54 -6.53 30.39
C ALA A 495 -5.96 -6.95 29.98
N LYS A 496 -6.75 -6.02 29.43
CA LYS A 496 -8.08 -6.32 28.86
C LYS A 496 -8.00 -6.99 27.48
N ARG A 497 -6.82 -6.99 26.83
CA ARG A 497 -6.61 -7.44 25.44
C ARG A 497 -7.62 -6.81 24.47
N ALA A 498 -7.86 -5.51 24.63
CA ALA A 498 -8.89 -4.73 23.96
C ALA A 498 -8.45 -3.26 23.83
N TYR A 499 -9.11 -2.49 22.98
CA TYR A 499 -8.84 -1.07 22.77
C TYR A 499 -9.83 -0.21 23.53
N LYS A 500 -9.37 0.90 24.11
CA LYS A 500 -10.22 2.05 24.38
C LYS A 500 -10.22 2.94 23.13
N ILE A 501 -11.36 3.54 22.83
CA ILE A 501 -11.60 4.31 21.59
C ILE A 501 -12.25 5.63 22.02
N THR A 502 -11.60 6.79 21.83
CA THR A 502 -12.05 8.07 22.44
C THR A 502 -12.18 9.23 21.45
N SER A 503 -12.98 10.25 21.81
CA SER A 503 -13.11 11.49 21.04
C SER A 503 -11.77 12.22 20.99
N PRO A 504 -11.28 12.65 19.81
CA PRO A 504 -10.09 13.49 19.70
C PRO A 504 -10.28 14.91 20.25
N ASN A 505 -11.53 15.38 20.38
CA ASN A 505 -11.85 16.71 20.91
C ASN A 505 -12.01 16.68 22.45
N ARG A 506 -12.50 15.58 23.01
CA ARG A 506 -12.53 15.29 24.46
C ARG A 506 -12.09 13.84 24.74
N PRO A 507 -10.78 13.57 24.92
CA PRO A 507 -10.24 12.21 25.11
C PRO A 507 -10.80 11.44 26.32
N GLU A 508 -11.47 12.11 27.26
CA GLU A 508 -12.21 11.51 28.36
C GLU A 508 -13.51 10.81 27.91
N ILE A 509 -14.08 11.16 26.75
CA ILE A 509 -15.28 10.55 26.18
C ILE A 509 -14.89 9.35 25.32
N ALA A 510 -15.32 8.15 25.72
CA ALA A 510 -15.08 6.90 25.02
C ALA A 510 -16.31 6.42 24.24
N LEU A 511 -16.08 5.79 23.08
CA LEU A 511 -17.05 4.99 22.35
C LEU A 511 -17.52 3.85 23.27
N ALA A 512 -18.74 3.93 23.77
CA ALA A 512 -19.26 3.07 24.82
C ALA A 512 -20.57 2.41 24.43
N TRP A 513 -20.80 1.20 24.95
CA TRP A 513 -22.11 0.57 24.92
C TRP A 513 -22.88 0.90 26.20
N ASP A 514 -24.03 1.57 26.07
CA ASP A 514 -24.97 1.75 27.18
C ASP A 514 -25.64 0.42 27.51
N SER A 515 -24.93 -0.38 28.30
CA SER A 515 -25.29 -1.76 28.62
C SER A 515 -26.36 -1.90 29.71
N HIS A 516 -26.73 -0.80 30.36
CA HIS A 516 -27.66 -0.78 31.49
C HIS A 516 -29.00 -0.09 31.20
N HIS A 517 -29.11 0.71 30.14
CA HIS A 517 -30.37 1.40 29.81
C HIS A 517 -30.84 1.13 28.36
N SER A 518 -30.26 1.80 27.36
CA SER A 518 -30.79 1.85 25.99
C SER A 518 -30.28 0.76 25.03
N GLY A 519 -29.16 0.11 25.36
CA GLY A 519 -28.45 -0.79 24.45
C GLY A 519 -27.75 -0.10 23.27
N LYS A 520 -27.81 1.24 23.21
CA LYS A 520 -27.21 2.03 22.13
C LYS A 520 -25.73 2.27 22.34
N ILE A 521 -25.11 2.85 21.31
CA ILE A 521 -23.75 3.37 21.39
C ILE A 521 -23.81 4.88 21.66
N ILE A 522 -22.96 5.30 22.58
CA ILE A 522 -22.83 6.66 23.10
C ILE A 522 -21.35 7.01 23.25
N GLY A 523 -21.04 8.29 23.37
CA GLY A 523 -19.80 8.78 23.96
C GLY A 523 -20.02 8.90 25.46
N ALA A 524 -19.27 8.13 26.28
CA ALA A 524 -19.41 8.14 27.74
C ALA A 524 -18.05 8.34 28.44
N THR A 525 -18.04 9.02 29.58
CA THR A 525 -16.83 9.19 30.41
C THR A 525 -16.58 8.01 31.37
N GLY A 526 -15.39 7.96 32.00
CA GLY A 526 -15.01 6.92 32.96
C GLY A 526 -14.01 5.89 32.43
N ASP A 527 -13.97 4.68 33.02
CA ASP A 527 -13.14 3.55 32.55
C ASP A 527 -13.80 2.19 32.83
N TYR A 528 -14.91 1.91 32.14
CA TYR A 528 -15.74 0.73 32.35
C TYR A 528 -15.58 -0.33 31.25
N ASP A 529 -15.88 -1.59 31.55
CA ASP A 529 -15.65 -2.73 30.65
C ASP A 529 -16.44 -2.68 29.33
N ASP A 530 -17.54 -1.93 29.28
CA ASP A 530 -18.36 -1.67 28.09
C ASP A 530 -17.83 -0.53 27.21
N GLN A 531 -16.77 0.16 27.65
CA GLN A 531 -16.02 1.18 26.89
C GLN A 531 -14.80 0.59 26.17
N TYR A 532 -14.54 -0.70 26.33
CA TYR A 532 -13.45 -1.42 25.69
C TYR A 532 -13.94 -2.33 24.56
N TRP A 533 -13.23 -2.31 23.44
CA TRP A 533 -13.59 -3.04 22.22
C TRP A 533 -12.46 -3.98 21.80
N ARG A 534 -12.77 -5.27 21.66
CA ARG A 534 -11.91 -6.23 20.99
C ARG A 534 -12.08 -6.03 19.50
N ILE A 535 -10.97 -5.70 18.82
CA ILE A 535 -10.94 -5.50 17.38
C ILE A 535 -10.62 -6.83 16.70
N GLU A 536 -11.54 -7.32 15.86
CA GLU A 536 -11.38 -8.58 15.13
C GLU A 536 -11.29 -8.29 13.63
N LYS A 537 -10.16 -8.59 12.99
CA LYS A 537 -10.05 -8.46 11.52
C LYS A 537 -10.79 -9.62 10.83
N THR A 538 -11.61 -9.30 9.83
CA THR A 538 -12.37 -10.27 9.03
C THR A 538 -11.58 -10.71 7.80
N SER A 539 -11.93 -11.87 7.22
CA SER A 539 -11.23 -12.44 6.06
C SER A 539 -11.37 -11.61 4.77
N ASP A 540 -12.36 -10.73 4.70
CA ASP A 540 -12.56 -9.74 3.63
C ASP A 540 -11.89 -8.38 3.92
N GLY A 541 -10.99 -8.31 4.92
CA GLY A 541 -10.11 -7.17 5.16
C GLY A 541 -10.67 -6.08 6.09
N TYR A 542 -11.98 -6.07 6.32
CA TYR A 542 -12.66 -5.22 7.30
C TYR A 542 -12.35 -5.63 8.75
N TYR A 543 -12.93 -4.89 9.70
CA TYR A 543 -12.84 -5.14 11.13
C TYR A 543 -14.24 -5.21 11.76
N LYS A 544 -14.34 -5.93 12.87
CA LYS A 544 -15.51 -6.01 13.74
C LYS A 544 -15.09 -5.48 15.11
N LEU A 545 -15.86 -4.54 15.65
CA LEU A 545 -15.67 -4.02 17.00
C LEU A 545 -16.61 -4.79 17.92
N ARG A 546 -16.05 -5.64 18.78
CA ARG A 546 -16.80 -6.48 19.73
C ARG A 546 -16.63 -5.94 21.15
N ASN A 547 -17.72 -5.81 21.89
CA ASN A 547 -17.67 -5.26 23.23
C ASN A 547 -16.93 -6.20 24.20
N TYR A 548 -16.13 -5.65 25.12
CA TYR A 548 -15.35 -6.44 26.09
C TYR A 548 -16.23 -7.02 27.22
N LYS A 549 -17.22 -6.25 27.72
CA LYS A 549 -18.16 -6.62 28.79
C LYS A 549 -19.12 -7.74 28.38
N ASN A 550 -19.74 -7.63 27.21
CA ASN A 550 -20.52 -8.72 26.60
C ASN A 550 -20.00 -9.05 25.19
N PRO A 551 -19.18 -10.11 25.04
CA PRO A 551 -18.62 -10.50 23.76
C PRO A 551 -19.64 -11.02 22.71
N GLN A 552 -20.90 -11.27 23.08
CA GLN A 552 -21.96 -11.51 22.09
C GLN A 552 -22.33 -10.24 21.31
N MET A 553 -22.04 -9.06 21.86
CA MET A 553 -22.47 -7.76 21.36
C MET A 553 -21.35 -7.09 20.55
N VAL A 554 -21.72 -6.54 19.39
CA VAL A 554 -20.81 -5.88 18.43
C VAL A 554 -21.38 -4.54 17.96
N LEU A 555 -20.52 -3.65 17.51
CA LEU A 555 -20.92 -2.37 16.90
C LEU A 555 -21.72 -2.62 15.61
N ASP A 556 -22.97 -2.20 15.60
CA ASP A 556 -23.98 -2.53 14.60
C ASP A 556 -24.71 -1.27 14.10
N VAL A 557 -24.95 -1.21 12.78
CA VAL A 557 -25.85 -0.24 12.16
C VAL A 557 -27.29 -0.80 12.18
N PRO A 558 -28.21 -0.24 12.98
CA PRO A 558 -29.56 -0.79 13.14
C PRO A 558 -30.27 -1.05 11.81
N ASN A 559 -30.86 -2.24 11.69
CA ASN A 559 -31.59 -2.70 10.51
C ASN A 559 -30.78 -2.66 9.19
N SER A 560 -29.43 -2.61 9.26
CA SER A 560 -28.55 -2.34 8.12
C SER A 560 -28.88 -1.05 7.36
N ASN A 561 -29.39 -0.02 8.05
CA ASN A 561 -29.79 1.25 7.45
C ASN A 561 -28.65 2.29 7.47
N PRO A 562 -27.97 2.58 6.34
CA PRO A 562 -26.86 3.56 6.28
C PRO A 562 -27.34 5.03 6.26
N SER A 563 -28.63 5.30 6.47
CA SER A 563 -29.17 6.67 6.47
C SER A 563 -28.50 7.55 7.54
N ASN A 564 -28.23 8.80 7.17
CA ASN A 564 -27.66 9.79 8.09
C ASN A 564 -28.55 9.93 9.35
N GLY A 565 -27.96 9.81 10.53
CA GLY A 565 -28.64 10.05 11.80
C GLY A 565 -29.14 8.80 12.51
N VAL A 566 -28.94 7.60 11.94
CA VAL A 566 -29.29 6.35 12.62
C VAL A 566 -28.28 6.12 13.76
N GLN A 567 -28.73 6.27 15.01
CA GLN A 567 -27.90 5.99 16.19
C GLN A 567 -27.47 4.53 16.20
N LEU A 568 -26.16 4.30 16.30
CA LEU A 568 -25.57 2.97 16.35
C LEU A 568 -25.99 2.24 17.63
N GLN A 569 -25.94 0.92 17.56
CA GLN A 569 -26.28 0.05 18.67
C GLN A 569 -25.21 -1.00 18.89
N ALA A 570 -25.19 -1.55 20.09
CA ALA A 570 -24.60 -2.86 20.26
C ALA A 570 -25.68 -3.87 19.87
N TRP A 571 -25.39 -4.79 18.94
CA TRP A 571 -26.31 -5.85 18.57
C TRP A 571 -25.63 -7.21 18.67
N GLY A 572 -26.44 -8.28 18.76
CA GLY A 572 -25.93 -9.64 18.69
C GLY A 572 -25.19 -9.88 17.37
N ASP A 573 -24.01 -10.51 17.43
CA ASP A 573 -23.20 -10.79 16.25
C ASP A 573 -23.98 -11.60 15.20
N ASN A 574 -24.38 -10.94 14.12
CA ASN A 574 -25.08 -11.49 12.96
C ASN A 574 -24.14 -11.58 11.72
N GLY A 575 -22.98 -10.92 11.75
CA GLY A 575 -21.95 -10.99 10.70
C GLY A 575 -22.32 -10.29 9.38
N THR A 576 -23.44 -9.55 9.34
CA THR A 576 -23.83 -8.73 8.18
C THR A 576 -22.87 -7.55 7.95
N LYS A 577 -23.04 -6.85 6.82
CA LYS A 577 -22.30 -5.61 6.53
C LYS A 577 -22.47 -4.53 7.60
N ALA A 578 -23.59 -4.50 8.31
CA ALA A 578 -23.84 -3.56 9.41
C ALA A 578 -22.87 -3.68 10.58
N GLN A 579 -22.14 -4.81 10.67
CA GLN A 579 -21.21 -5.14 11.75
C GLN A 579 -19.75 -5.24 11.27
N LYS A 580 -19.47 -4.73 10.07
CA LYS A 580 -18.15 -4.71 9.44
C LYS A 580 -17.75 -3.28 9.11
N TRP A 581 -16.55 -2.93 9.51
CA TRP A 581 -16.05 -1.56 9.58
C TRP A 581 -14.65 -1.45 8.98
N GLY A 582 -14.41 -0.44 8.13
CA GLY A 582 -13.08 -0.03 7.72
C GLY A 582 -12.46 0.84 8.82
N ILE A 583 -11.22 0.56 9.21
CA ILE A 583 -10.49 1.38 10.19
C ILE A 583 -9.38 2.10 9.43
N ILE A 584 -9.58 3.39 9.14
CA ILE A 584 -8.76 4.18 8.22
C ILE A 584 -7.92 5.17 9.04
N PRO A 585 -6.58 5.19 8.93
CA PRO A 585 -5.75 6.18 9.61
C PRO A 585 -6.14 7.60 9.21
N VAL A 586 -6.23 8.52 10.17
CA VAL A 586 -6.45 9.93 9.86
C VAL A 586 -5.11 10.57 9.47
N ILE A 587 -5.08 11.15 8.26
CA ILE A 587 -3.99 11.99 7.77
C ILE A 587 -4.54 13.42 7.70
N ASN A 588 -4.00 14.32 8.53
CA ASN A 588 -4.53 15.68 8.68
C ASN A 588 -3.94 16.67 7.68
N GLN A 589 -2.62 16.62 7.47
CA GLN A 589 -1.91 17.35 6.42
C GLN A 589 -1.73 16.38 5.24
N THR A 590 -2.55 16.53 4.20
CA THR A 590 -2.65 15.63 3.04
C THR A 590 -1.88 16.11 1.81
N ILE A 591 -1.26 17.28 1.90
CA ILE A 591 -0.26 17.87 0.99
C ILE A 591 0.64 18.78 1.82
N GLU A 592 1.82 19.08 1.33
CA GLU A 592 2.71 20.08 1.89
C GLU A 592 2.15 21.51 1.79
N ASP A 593 2.82 22.44 2.46
CA ASP A 593 2.60 23.87 2.27
C ASP A 593 3.38 24.35 1.04
N GLY A 594 2.76 25.15 0.18
CA GLY A 594 3.36 25.60 -1.07
C GLY A 594 2.35 26.06 -2.11
N GLU A 595 2.80 26.36 -3.32
CA GLU A 595 1.97 26.77 -4.45
C GLU A 595 1.59 25.60 -5.34
N TYR A 596 0.31 25.55 -5.74
CA TYR A 596 -0.28 24.46 -6.49
C TYR A 596 -1.16 24.96 -7.65
N LEU A 597 -1.17 24.21 -8.74
CA LEU A 597 -2.26 24.21 -9.73
C LEU A 597 -3.37 23.27 -9.24
N ILE A 598 -4.62 23.70 -9.42
CA ILE A 598 -5.83 22.94 -9.09
C ILE A 598 -6.50 22.54 -10.41
N SER A 599 -6.14 21.38 -10.95
CA SER A 599 -6.56 20.92 -12.29
C SER A 599 -7.79 20.00 -12.22
N SER A 600 -8.75 20.15 -13.13
CA SER A 600 -9.97 19.35 -13.12
C SER A 600 -9.74 17.90 -13.55
N ARG A 601 -10.44 16.93 -12.95
CA ARG A 601 -10.48 15.54 -13.47
C ARG A 601 -11.30 15.41 -14.76
N ILE A 602 -12.17 16.37 -15.09
CA ILE A 602 -12.95 16.33 -16.34
C ILE A 602 -12.00 16.52 -17.53
N ASP A 603 -11.16 17.55 -17.44
CA ASP A 603 -10.09 17.86 -18.38
C ASP A 603 -8.90 18.42 -17.57
N PRO A 604 -7.79 17.66 -17.42
CA PRO A 604 -6.60 18.09 -16.69
C PRO A 604 -5.86 19.29 -17.29
N ASN A 605 -6.14 19.67 -18.53
CA ASN A 605 -5.65 20.92 -19.11
C ASN A 605 -6.45 22.14 -18.63
N LYS A 606 -7.55 21.95 -17.86
CA LYS A 606 -8.29 23.03 -17.20
C LYS A 606 -7.89 23.16 -15.73
N VAL A 607 -7.49 24.36 -15.34
CA VAL A 607 -7.12 24.73 -13.97
C VAL A 607 -8.06 25.81 -13.42
N ALA A 608 -8.08 25.96 -12.10
CA ALA A 608 -8.78 27.05 -11.42
C ALA A 608 -8.03 28.39 -11.63
N ASP A 609 -8.65 29.32 -12.35
CA ASP A 609 -8.09 30.60 -12.79
C ASP A 609 -8.82 31.76 -12.09
N LEU A 610 -8.09 32.68 -11.44
CA LEU A 610 -8.65 33.89 -10.84
C LEU A 610 -8.77 35.01 -11.89
N THR A 611 -9.99 35.43 -12.18
CA THR A 611 -10.29 36.52 -13.10
C THR A 611 -10.13 37.90 -12.43
N GLY A 612 -10.06 38.95 -13.26
CA GLY A 612 -9.96 40.34 -12.78
C GLY A 612 -11.19 40.85 -12.02
N ASP A 613 -12.37 40.26 -12.24
CA ASP A 613 -13.61 40.54 -11.48
C ASP A 613 -13.82 39.58 -10.30
N ASN A 614 -12.72 39.03 -9.77
CA ASN A 614 -12.63 38.18 -8.58
C ASN A 614 -13.39 36.84 -8.66
N LYS A 615 -13.76 36.35 -9.84
CA LYS A 615 -14.35 35.01 -10.00
C LYS A 615 -13.24 33.98 -10.14
N VAL A 616 -13.47 32.75 -9.66
CA VAL A 616 -12.59 31.61 -10.00
C VAL A 616 -13.29 30.73 -11.03
N VAL A 617 -12.65 30.53 -12.18
CA VAL A 617 -13.21 29.81 -13.35
C VAL A 617 -12.36 28.59 -13.73
N THR A 618 -12.89 27.67 -14.54
CA THR A 618 -12.05 26.75 -15.32
C THR A 618 -11.43 27.50 -16.49
N TYR A 619 -10.11 27.44 -16.68
CA TYR A 619 -9.44 27.95 -17.87
C TYR A 619 -8.30 27.04 -18.31
N VAL A 620 -7.86 27.12 -19.57
CA VAL A 620 -6.70 26.36 -20.06
C VAL A 620 -5.45 26.75 -19.27
N ASN A 621 -4.65 25.78 -18.83
CA ASN A 621 -3.39 26.05 -18.16
C ASN A 621 -2.43 26.84 -19.08
N HIS A 622 -2.18 28.10 -18.69
CA HIS A 622 -1.15 28.97 -19.25
C HIS A 622 -0.03 29.27 -18.22
N ASN A 623 -0.13 28.68 -17.03
CA ASN A 623 0.82 28.79 -15.92
C ASN A 623 1.02 30.22 -15.37
N GLY A 624 0.10 31.15 -15.65
CA GLY A 624 0.06 32.48 -15.05
C GLY A 624 -0.12 32.44 -13.52
N GLY A 625 0.34 33.49 -12.82
CA GLY A 625 0.25 33.55 -11.35
C GLY A 625 -1.19 33.48 -10.83
N ASN A 626 -2.15 33.98 -11.61
CA ASN A 626 -3.58 33.95 -11.29
C ASN A 626 -4.19 32.53 -11.35
N GLN A 627 -3.51 31.55 -11.96
CA GLN A 627 -3.89 30.13 -11.95
C GLN A 627 -3.28 29.34 -10.79
N LYS A 628 -2.36 29.96 -10.04
CA LYS A 628 -1.57 29.32 -8.98
C LYS A 628 -2.10 29.72 -7.61
N TRP A 629 -2.13 28.76 -6.71
CA TRP A 629 -2.77 28.88 -5.41
C TRP A 629 -1.83 28.40 -4.31
N LYS A 630 -1.47 29.27 -3.38
CA LYS A 630 -0.69 28.91 -2.20
C LYS A 630 -1.57 28.28 -1.15
N PHE A 631 -1.31 27.02 -0.84
CA PHE A 631 -1.87 26.28 0.27
C PHE A 631 -0.97 26.45 1.50
N THR A 632 -1.56 26.65 2.67
CA THR A 632 -0.84 26.77 3.95
C THR A 632 -1.66 26.10 5.05
N PHE A 633 -1.11 25.06 5.70
CA PHE A 633 -1.85 24.21 6.63
C PHE A 633 -1.98 24.86 8.01
N ASP A 634 -3.22 25.08 8.44
CA ASP A 634 -3.54 25.49 9.80
C ASP A 634 -3.74 24.24 10.68
N PRO A 635 -2.84 23.94 11.63
CA PRO A 635 -2.95 22.75 12.48
C PRO A 635 -4.08 22.85 13.52
N THR A 636 -4.63 24.05 13.77
CA THR A 636 -5.74 24.28 14.70
C THR A 636 -7.09 24.03 14.02
N LYS A 637 -7.25 24.48 12.77
CA LYS A 637 -8.41 24.19 11.92
C LYS A 637 -8.34 22.81 11.25
N GLN A 638 -7.14 22.25 11.12
CA GLN A 638 -6.83 21.04 10.35
C GLN A 638 -7.40 21.16 8.92
N ALA A 639 -7.04 22.26 8.29
CA ALA A 639 -7.46 22.70 6.96
C ALA A 639 -6.40 23.64 6.37
N TYR A 640 -6.39 23.79 5.05
CA TYR A 640 -5.52 24.73 4.36
C TYR A 640 -6.21 26.07 4.19
N ARG A 641 -5.52 27.16 4.54
CA ARG A 641 -5.79 28.46 3.94
C ARG A 641 -5.28 28.39 2.50
N VAL A 642 -6.07 28.89 1.54
CA VAL A 642 -5.71 28.86 0.12
C VAL A 642 -5.82 30.30 -0.43
N VAL A 643 -4.73 30.85 -0.96
CA VAL A 643 -4.68 32.22 -1.52
C VAL A 643 -4.06 32.24 -2.92
N ASN A 644 -4.42 33.22 -3.73
CA ASN A 644 -3.89 33.35 -5.09
C ASN A 644 -2.43 33.83 -5.09
N VAL A 645 -1.60 33.39 -6.05
CA VAL A 645 -0.18 33.77 -6.10
C VAL A 645 0.04 35.15 -6.71
N ASP A 646 -0.77 35.55 -7.70
CA ASP A 646 -0.72 36.88 -8.31
C ASP A 646 -1.38 37.95 -7.42
N ARG A 647 -2.39 37.54 -6.64
CA ARG A 647 -3.10 38.41 -5.68
C ARG A 647 -3.17 37.76 -4.28
N PRO A 648 -2.10 37.83 -3.46
CA PRO A 648 -2.01 37.13 -2.17
C PRO A 648 -3.03 37.55 -1.09
N ASP A 649 -3.71 38.68 -1.28
CA ASP A 649 -4.84 39.11 -0.46
C ASP A 649 -6.14 38.37 -0.79
N MET A 650 -6.25 37.79 -1.99
CA MET A 650 -7.43 37.06 -2.47
C MET A 650 -7.36 35.57 -2.10
N ALA A 651 -8.11 35.19 -1.07
CA ALA A 651 -8.34 33.79 -0.73
C ALA A 651 -9.25 33.10 -1.75
N PHE A 652 -8.98 31.83 -2.03
CA PHE A 652 -9.89 30.92 -2.73
C PHE A 652 -11.07 30.64 -1.80
N ALA A 653 -12.18 31.36 -1.97
CA ALA A 653 -13.26 31.40 -1.00
C ALA A 653 -14.59 30.93 -1.60
N TRP A 654 -15.40 30.24 -0.79
CA TRP A 654 -16.82 30.08 -1.09
C TRP A 654 -17.58 31.34 -0.63
N ASP A 655 -18.36 31.94 -1.53
CA ASP A 655 -19.22 33.11 -1.29
C ASP A 655 -20.46 32.78 -0.43
N SER A 656 -20.25 32.14 0.72
CA SER A 656 -21.28 31.41 1.49
C SER A 656 -22.46 32.23 2.01
N HIS A 657 -22.34 33.56 2.00
CA HIS A 657 -23.39 34.48 2.42
C HIS A 657 -24.26 35.03 1.28
N HIS A 658 -23.86 34.86 0.01
CA HIS A 658 -24.58 35.43 -1.14
C HIS A 658 -24.82 34.43 -2.28
N SER A 659 -23.94 33.44 -2.48
CA SER A 659 -24.07 32.50 -3.60
C SER A 659 -23.42 31.12 -3.37
N GLY A 660 -23.61 30.22 -4.33
CA GLY A 660 -22.87 28.97 -4.40
C GLY A 660 -21.48 29.09 -5.05
N LYS A 661 -20.99 30.30 -5.37
CA LYS A 661 -19.80 30.46 -6.21
C LYS A 661 -18.48 30.48 -5.45
N ILE A 662 -17.42 30.16 -6.19
CA ILE A 662 -16.03 30.38 -5.77
C ILE A 662 -15.54 31.71 -6.31
N ILE A 663 -14.88 32.47 -5.43
CA ILE A 663 -14.37 33.81 -5.67
C ILE A 663 -12.98 33.99 -5.04
N GLY A 664 -12.26 35.02 -5.47
CA GLY A 664 -11.18 35.63 -4.70
C GLY A 664 -11.77 36.57 -3.65
N ALA A 665 -11.49 36.34 -2.36
CA ALA A 665 -12.02 37.16 -1.26
C ALA A 665 -10.94 37.55 -0.24
N ILE A 666 -10.99 38.80 0.24
CA ILE A 666 -10.10 39.33 1.27
C ILE A 666 -10.51 38.91 2.68
N GLY A 667 -9.60 39.11 3.65
CA GLY A 667 -9.85 38.87 5.08
C GLY A 667 -9.33 37.52 5.60
N ASP A 668 -9.98 37.00 6.64
CA ASP A 668 -9.70 35.68 7.20
C ASP A 668 -10.96 35.09 7.83
N TYR A 669 -11.58 34.13 7.13
CA TYR A 669 -12.89 33.56 7.49
C TYR A 669 -12.97 32.07 7.17
N ASP A 670 -13.86 31.37 7.86
CA ASP A 670 -13.97 29.90 7.81
C ASP A 670 -14.33 29.32 6.42
N ASP A 671 -14.92 30.11 5.53
CA ASP A 671 -15.21 29.71 4.13
C ASP A 671 -14.02 29.89 3.17
N GLN A 672 -12.91 30.46 3.66
CA GLN A 672 -11.63 30.61 2.97
C GLN A 672 -10.66 29.45 3.25
N TYR A 673 -11.08 28.49 4.08
CA TYR A 673 -10.32 27.31 4.45
C TYR A 673 -10.89 26.04 3.80
N TRP A 674 -9.99 25.16 3.34
CA TRP A 674 -10.33 23.93 2.64
C TRP A 674 -9.60 22.74 3.22
N ARG A 675 -10.32 21.68 3.53
CA ARG A 675 -9.76 20.37 3.85
C ARG A 675 -9.59 19.59 2.55
N VAL A 676 -8.36 19.18 2.27
CA VAL A 676 -7.99 18.45 1.05
C VAL A 676 -8.05 16.96 1.37
N TYR A 677 -8.69 16.16 0.50
CA TYR A 677 -8.85 14.73 0.75
C TYR A 677 -8.51 13.87 -0.45
N LYS A 678 -7.51 13.00 -0.31
CA LYS A 678 -7.12 12.03 -1.34
C LYS A 678 -8.20 10.96 -1.47
N THR A 679 -8.77 10.83 -2.66
CA THR A 679 -9.83 9.87 -2.96
C THR A 679 -9.26 8.48 -3.20
N SER A 680 -10.08 7.44 -3.03
CA SER A 680 -9.67 6.05 -3.32
C SER A 680 -9.28 5.81 -4.79
N ASP A 681 -9.60 6.76 -5.66
CA ASP A 681 -9.27 6.78 -7.08
C ASP A 681 -8.22 7.85 -7.44
N GLY A 682 -7.34 8.24 -6.50
CA GLY A 682 -6.07 8.92 -6.78
C GLY A 682 -6.14 10.42 -7.09
N TYR A 683 -7.32 11.06 -6.93
CA TYR A 683 -7.50 12.51 -7.05
C TYR A 683 -7.67 13.13 -5.66
N PHE A 684 -7.88 14.44 -5.61
CA PHE A 684 -8.28 15.14 -4.40
C PHE A 684 -9.69 15.71 -4.51
N THR A 685 -10.41 15.76 -3.40
CA THR A 685 -11.61 16.58 -3.23
C THR A 685 -11.29 17.70 -2.23
N LEU A 686 -11.62 18.95 -2.60
CA LEU A 686 -11.46 20.13 -1.74
C LEU A 686 -12.79 20.38 -1.05
N ARG A 687 -12.85 20.21 0.26
CA ARG A 687 -14.04 20.32 1.10
C ARG A 687 -13.96 21.55 1.98
N ASN A 688 -14.97 22.41 1.98
CA ASN A 688 -14.92 23.67 2.71
C ASN A 688 -14.88 23.44 4.23
N TYR A 689 -14.19 24.31 4.96
CA TYR A 689 -14.08 24.18 6.42
C TYR A 689 -15.40 24.55 7.13
N LYS A 690 -16.10 25.59 6.65
CA LYS A 690 -17.32 26.19 7.24
C LYS A 690 -18.57 25.30 7.14
N ASP A 691 -18.91 24.80 5.95
CA ASP A 691 -19.82 23.66 5.80
C ASP A 691 -19.11 22.51 5.06
N PRO A 692 -18.69 21.46 5.79
CA PRO A 692 -18.10 20.25 5.23
C PRO A 692 -18.95 19.49 4.19
N LYS A 693 -20.23 19.82 4.01
CA LYS A 693 -21.05 19.27 2.91
C LYS A 693 -20.65 19.81 1.55
N MET A 694 -20.00 20.98 1.53
CA MET A 694 -19.74 21.77 0.34
C MET A 694 -18.32 21.50 -0.16
N VAL A 695 -18.21 21.05 -1.40
CA VAL A 695 -16.95 20.72 -2.08
C VAL A 695 -16.78 21.52 -3.36
N LEU A 696 -15.53 21.71 -3.79
CA LEU A 696 -15.20 22.37 -5.03
C LEU A 696 -15.68 21.58 -6.25
N ASP A 697 -16.49 22.21 -7.09
CA ASP A 697 -17.28 21.58 -8.16
C ASP A 697 -17.21 22.38 -9.47
N VAL A 698 -17.10 21.67 -10.60
CA VAL A 698 -17.27 22.23 -11.95
C VAL A 698 -18.75 22.15 -12.36
N PRO A 699 -19.46 23.29 -12.50
CA PRO A 699 -20.89 23.29 -12.79
C PRO A 699 -21.27 22.45 -14.02
N ASN A 700 -22.25 21.57 -13.85
CA ASN A 700 -22.76 20.66 -14.90
C ASN A 700 -21.71 19.74 -15.54
N SER A 701 -20.54 19.54 -14.89
CA SER A 701 -19.36 18.89 -15.49
C SER A 701 -18.89 19.52 -16.81
N ASN A 702 -19.10 20.84 -16.99
CA ASN A 702 -18.80 21.56 -18.22
C ASN A 702 -17.26 21.74 -18.42
N PRO A 703 -16.65 21.18 -19.48
CA PRO A 703 -15.19 21.25 -19.70
C PRO A 703 -14.70 22.56 -20.34
N ASN A 704 -15.59 23.50 -20.64
CA ASN A 704 -15.22 24.74 -21.35
C ASN A 704 -14.39 25.70 -20.48
N ASN A 705 -13.85 26.74 -21.12
CA ASN A 705 -13.28 27.88 -20.42
C ASN A 705 -14.39 28.73 -19.77
N ASP A 706 -13.98 29.57 -18.81
CA ASP A 706 -14.79 30.64 -18.20
C ASP A 706 -16.01 30.15 -17.40
N VAL A 707 -16.06 28.85 -17.09
CA VAL A 707 -17.09 28.27 -16.22
C VAL A 707 -16.73 28.58 -14.77
N GLN A 708 -17.39 29.56 -14.17
CA GLN A 708 -17.15 29.91 -12.76
C GLN A 708 -17.44 28.73 -11.84
N LEU A 709 -16.41 28.29 -11.12
CA LEU A 709 -16.45 27.20 -10.15
C LEU A 709 -17.44 27.48 -9.03
N GLN A 710 -17.94 26.42 -8.43
CA GLN A 710 -18.93 26.50 -7.36
C GLN A 710 -18.56 25.61 -6.18
N ALA A 711 -19.05 25.97 -5.01
CA ALA A 711 -19.19 25.05 -3.91
C ALA A 711 -20.51 24.30 -4.11
N TRP A 712 -20.48 22.97 -4.18
CA TRP A 712 -21.67 22.15 -4.37
C TRP A 712 -21.72 21.00 -3.36
N GLY A 713 -22.90 20.39 -3.19
CA GLY A 713 -23.05 19.22 -2.33
C GLY A 713 -22.22 18.04 -2.83
N ASP A 714 -21.45 17.43 -1.93
CA ASP A 714 -20.59 16.28 -2.23
C ASP A 714 -21.39 15.10 -2.80
N ASN A 715 -20.99 14.67 -4.00
CA ASN A 715 -21.57 13.59 -4.78
C ASN A 715 -20.50 12.68 -5.43
N GLY A 716 -19.21 12.91 -5.16
CA GLY A 716 -18.10 12.06 -5.61
C GLY A 716 -17.87 11.97 -7.13
N THR A 717 -18.54 12.79 -7.95
CA THR A 717 -18.40 12.78 -9.42
C THR A 717 -17.04 13.30 -9.90
N LYS A 718 -16.77 13.22 -11.22
CA LYS A 718 -15.56 13.80 -11.82
C LYS A 718 -15.48 15.33 -11.67
N ALA A 719 -16.61 16.02 -11.53
CA ALA A 719 -16.64 17.48 -11.33
C ALA A 719 -16.06 17.93 -9.98
N GLN A 720 -15.98 17.01 -9.00
CA GLN A 720 -15.57 17.29 -7.63
C GLN A 720 -14.21 16.66 -7.27
N LYS A 721 -13.45 16.30 -8.31
CA LYS A 721 -12.16 15.60 -8.21
C LYS A 721 -11.11 16.37 -9.00
N TRP A 722 -9.97 16.57 -8.36
CA TRP A 722 -8.97 17.56 -8.73
C TRP A 722 -7.57 16.93 -8.67
N SER A 723 -6.71 17.26 -9.62
CA SER A 723 -5.27 17.12 -9.46
C SER A 723 -4.76 18.33 -8.68
N ILE A 724 -3.86 18.11 -7.72
CA ILE A 724 -3.24 19.17 -6.92
C ILE A 724 -1.73 19.06 -7.15
N GLN A 725 -1.24 19.83 -8.11
CA GLN A 725 0.14 19.74 -8.63
C GLN A 725 0.95 20.91 -8.10
N ARG A 726 2.01 20.64 -7.33
CA ARG A 726 2.91 21.67 -6.77
C ARG A 726 3.73 22.34 -7.88
N VAL A 727 3.98 23.64 -7.77
CA VAL A 727 4.62 24.48 -8.80
C VAL A 727 5.55 25.59 -8.28
N ASP A 728 5.75 25.71 -6.96
CA ASP A 728 6.84 26.51 -6.38
C ASP A 728 8.16 25.74 -6.22
N VAL A 729 8.10 24.41 -6.15
CA VAL A 729 9.27 23.52 -6.19
C VAL A 729 9.64 23.14 -7.63
N PRO A 730 10.92 22.84 -7.90
CA PRO A 730 11.35 22.27 -9.18
C PRO A 730 10.69 20.91 -9.46
N ILE A 731 9.81 20.84 -10.48
CA ILE A 731 9.12 19.59 -10.87
C ILE A 731 10.07 18.53 -11.44
N ILE A 732 11.17 18.97 -12.05
CA ILE A 732 12.40 18.19 -12.21
C ILE A 732 13.56 18.95 -11.57
N PRO A 733 14.52 18.29 -10.93
CA PRO A 733 15.61 18.95 -10.22
C PRO A 733 16.61 19.72 -11.06
N GLU A 734 17.53 20.39 -10.38
CA GLU A 734 18.81 20.75 -10.97
C GLU A 734 19.65 19.51 -11.32
N GLY A 735 20.46 19.63 -12.36
CA GLY A 735 21.30 18.56 -12.89
C GLY A 735 21.46 18.66 -14.40
N THR A 736 22.25 17.77 -14.98
CA THR A 736 22.35 17.63 -16.45
C THR A 736 21.19 16.76 -16.94
N TYR A 737 20.73 16.91 -18.19
CA TYR A 737 19.62 16.17 -18.79
C TYR A 737 19.83 16.04 -20.30
N ASN A 738 19.66 14.85 -20.88
CA ASN A 738 19.22 14.75 -22.27
C ASN A 738 17.71 15.01 -22.33
N ILE A 739 17.24 15.67 -23.39
CA ILE A 739 15.82 15.97 -23.59
C ILE A 739 15.36 15.14 -24.80
N SER A 740 14.65 14.03 -24.62
CA SER A 740 14.23 13.16 -25.73
C SER A 740 12.76 13.28 -26.10
N SER A 741 12.42 13.05 -27.37
CA SER A 741 11.04 13.22 -27.85
C SER A 741 10.09 12.14 -27.31
N LYS A 742 8.83 12.49 -27.00
CA LYS A 742 7.76 11.52 -26.67
C LYS A 742 7.25 10.72 -27.89
N LEU A 743 7.86 10.91 -29.07
CA LEU A 743 7.75 10.00 -30.20
C LEU A 743 8.79 8.86 -30.17
N ASN A 744 10.01 9.11 -29.66
CA ASN A 744 11.10 8.14 -29.59
C ASN A 744 12.21 8.63 -28.63
N TYR A 745 12.47 7.92 -27.52
CA TYR A 745 13.52 8.29 -26.55
C TYR A 745 14.95 8.27 -27.12
N LYS A 746 15.19 7.51 -28.20
CA LYS A 746 16.49 7.43 -28.88
C LYS A 746 16.78 8.69 -29.72
N LYS A 747 15.88 9.67 -29.73
CA LYS A 747 16.00 10.95 -30.42
C LYS A 747 15.94 12.09 -29.41
N VAL A 748 17.05 12.79 -29.25
CA VAL A 748 17.33 13.82 -28.23
C VAL A 748 17.52 15.20 -28.86
N ILE A 749 17.28 16.26 -28.09
CA ILE A 749 17.67 17.62 -28.45
C ILE A 749 19.20 17.72 -28.39
N ASP A 750 19.81 18.15 -29.50
CA ASP A 750 21.24 18.29 -29.75
C ASP A 750 21.57 19.72 -30.19
N LYS A 751 22.74 20.22 -29.82
CA LYS A 751 23.25 21.52 -30.26
C LYS A 751 23.90 21.41 -31.64
N SER A 752 23.17 21.79 -32.69
CA SER A 752 23.71 21.92 -34.05
C SER A 752 23.95 23.38 -34.40
N ASN A 753 25.22 23.77 -34.57
CA ASN A 753 25.65 25.15 -34.79
C ASN A 753 25.09 26.10 -33.70
N SER A 754 24.10 26.91 -34.07
CA SER A 754 23.42 27.90 -33.22
C SER A 754 21.95 27.57 -32.92
N ASN A 755 21.47 26.36 -33.28
CA ASN A 755 20.09 25.93 -33.08
C ASN A 755 20.00 24.63 -32.27
N ALA A 756 18.85 24.43 -31.62
CA ALA A 756 18.45 23.15 -31.08
C ALA A 756 17.81 22.29 -32.19
N VAL A 757 18.34 21.09 -32.42
CA VAL A 757 17.81 20.12 -33.39
C VAL A 757 17.53 18.79 -32.70
N ILE A 758 16.77 17.89 -33.33
CA ILE A 758 16.71 16.50 -32.92
C ILE A 758 17.89 15.72 -33.51
N TRP A 759 18.48 14.83 -32.73
CA TRP A 759 19.49 13.88 -33.19
C TRP A 759 19.37 12.54 -32.49
N GLN A 760 19.88 11.48 -33.10
CA GLN A 760 20.06 10.16 -32.51
C GLN A 760 20.90 10.29 -31.23
N TYR A 761 20.52 9.60 -30.14
CA TYR A 761 21.33 9.61 -28.92
C TYR A 761 22.70 8.99 -29.18
N LEU A 762 23.75 9.77 -28.92
CA LEU A 762 25.16 9.46 -29.13
C LEU A 762 26.01 9.64 -27.86
N ASN A 763 25.40 9.94 -26.71
CA ASN A 763 26.09 10.14 -25.41
C ASN A 763 27.12 11.30 -25.47
N ALA A 764 26.86 12.32 -26.29
CA ALA A 764 27.75 13.45 -26.54
C ALA A 764 27.35 14.71 -25.76
N LYS A 765 28.33 15.51 -25.31
CA LYS A 765 28.10 16.77 -24.56
C LYS A 765 27.23 17.81 -25.27
N SER A 766 27.05 17.72 -26.58
CA SER A 766 26.12 18.57 -27.35
C SER A 766 24.64 18.24 -27.11
N GLN A 767 24.34 17.03 -26.62
CA GLN A 767 23.01 16.51 -26.30
C GLN A 767 22.65 16.70 -24.82
N ASP A 768 23.62 17.15 -24.02
CA ASP A 768 23.56 17.20 -22.57
C ASP A 768 23.24 18.64 -22.12
N TRP A 769 22.12 18.79 -21.40
CA TRP A 769 21.55 20.08 -21.02
C TRP A 769 21.43 20.23 -19.51
N LYS A 770 22.19 21.14 -18.89
CA LYS A 770 22.07 21.43 -17.47
C LYS A 770 20.84 22.31 -17.21
N PHE A 771 19.87 21.75 -16.47
CA PHE A 771 18.73 22.47 -15.94
C PHE A 771 19.14 23.14 -14.63
N GLU A 772 18.98 24.46 -14.56
CA GLU A 772 19.30 25.30 -13.39
C GLU A 772 18.03 26.08 -13.00
N TYR A 773 17.49 25.82 -11.82
CA TYR A 773 16.17 26.30 -11.41
C TYR A 773 16.27 27.64 -10.67
N ASP A 774 15.78 28.71 -11.29
CA ASP A 774 15.64 29.99 -10.62
C ASP A 774 14.33 30.03 -9.83
N SER A 775 14.42 29.92 -8.51
CA SER A 775 13.29 29.91 -7.59
C SER A 775 12.50 31.22 -7.54
N ASN A 776 13.08 32.35 -7.98
CA ASN A 776 12.37 33.62 -8.10
C ASN A 776 11.51 33.65 -9.37
N ARG A 777 12.03 33.09 -10.47
CA ARG A 777 11.35 33.01 -11.77
C ARG A 777 10.46 31.76 -11.91
N LYS A 778 10.62 30.77 -11.03
CA LYS A 778 9.98 29.45 -11.04
C LYS A 778 10.12 28.74 -12.38
N ALA A 779 11.31 28.85 -12.97
CA ALA A 779 11.65 28.40 -14.31
C ALA A 779 13.15 28.07 -14.40
N TYR A 780 13.50 27.27 -15.40
CA TYR A 780 14.86 26.75 -15.59
C TYR A 780 15.61 27.52 -16.66
N LYS A 781 16.89 27.84 -16.44
CA LYS A 781 17.83 27.92 -17.56
C LYS A 781 18.12 26.50 -18.03
N ILE A 782 18.20 26.30 -19.35
CA ILE A 782 18.53 25.01 -19.97
C ILE A 782 19.85 25.19 -20.73
N ARG A 783 20.95 25.04 -20.01
CA ARG A 783 22.35 25.33 -20.40
C ARG A 783 22.97 24.14 -21.15
N SER A 784 23.84 24.38 -22.12
CA SER A 784 24.57 23.30 -22.83
C SER A 784 25.84 22.89 -22.08
N GLU A 785 26.03 21.59 -21.85
CA GLU A 785 27.26 21.05 -21.25
C GLU A 785 28.46 21.01 -22.22
N LEU A 786 28.27 21.35 -23.50
CA LEU A 786 29.36 21.56 -24.45
C LEU A 786 29.94 22.98 -24.36
N TYR A 787 29.11 23.98 -24.10
CA TYR A 787 29.52 25.39 -24.01
C TYR A 787 28.80 26.05 -22.85
N GLN A 788 29.49 26.14 -21.71
CA GLN A 788 28.88 26.47 -20.42
C GLN A 788 28.23 27.85 -20.35
N ASN A 789 28.46 28.78 -21.27
CA ASN A 789 27.75 30.07 -21.34
C ASN A 789 26.48 30.06 -22.23
N GLN A 790 26.24 28.99 -22.98
CA GLN A 790 25.12 28.90 -23.93
C GLN A 790 23.97 28.02 -23.43
N GLY A 791 22.75 28.23 -23.94
CA GLY A 791 21.58 27.42 -23.64
C GLY A 791 20.39 27.67 -24.56
N LEU A 792 19.28 26.96 -24.35
CA LEU A 792 18.04 27.11 -25.13
C LEU A 792 17.49 28.55 -24.99
N TYR A 793 17.26 29.22 -26.11
CA TYR A 793 16.83 30.63 -26.16
C TYR A 793 15.63 30.81 -27.10
N TYR A 794 14.56 31.41 -26.57
CA TYR A 794 13.30 31.65 -27.29
C TYR A 794 13.39 32.82 -28.27
N GLN A 795 13.30 32.52 -29.57
CA GLN A 795 13.34 33.53 -30.64
C GLN A 795 11.97 34.15 -30.94
N GLY A 796 10.88 33.37 -30.88
CA GLY A 796 9.51 33.84 -31.15
C GLY A 796 8.58 32.70 -31.56
N LYS A 797 7.27 32.98 -31.64
CA LYS A 797 6.25 32.01 -32.06
C LYS A 797 6.57 31.38 -33.41
N GLY A 798 6.60 30.05 -33.50
CA GLY A 798 6.93 29.32 -34.73
C GLY A 798 8.40 29.35 -35.15
N HIS A 799 9.27 30.11 -34.45
CA HIS A 799 10.69 30.17 -34.76
C HIS A 799 11.46 29.01 -34.13
N LYS A 800 12.63 28.72 -34.72
CA LYS A 800 13.64 27.78 -34.23
C LYS A 800 14.15 28.24 -32.86
N VAL A 801 14.43 27.28 -31.98
CA VAL A 801 15.04 27.55 -30.68
C VAL A 801 16.54 27.70 -30.87
N ALA A 802 17.05 28.89 -30.56
CA ALA A 802 18.46 29.20 -30.69
C ALA A 802 19.25 28.66 -29.49
N ILE A 803 20.55 28.46 -29.69
CA ILE A 803 21.53 28.15 -28.64
C ILE A 803 22.43 29.37 -28.48
N ASP A 804 22.06 30.24 -27.54
CA ASP A 804 22.60 31.59 -27.39
C ASP A 804 23.11 31.83 -25.96
N ASN A 805 23.78 32.96 -25.71
CA ASN A 805 24.37 33.30 -24.41
C ASN A 805 23.30 33.54 -23.33
N ILE A 806 23.27 32.65 -22.33
CA ILE A 806 22.30 32.70 -21.22
C ILE A 806 22.87 33.34 -19.95
N ASP A 807 24.14 33.75 -19.94
CA ASP A 807 24.77 34.49 -18.83
C ASP A 807 25.00 35.97 -19.14
N SER A 808 24.46 36.45 -20.27
CA SER A 808 24.22 37.88 -20.50
C SER A 808 23.53 38.52 -19.28
N PRO A 809 23.93 39.73 -18.85
CA PRO A 809 23.28 40.46 -17.77
C PRO A 809 21.77 40.66 -18.00
N PRO A 810 20.96 40.89 -16.95
CA PRO A 810 19.52 41.09 -17.10
C PRO A 810 19.15 42.28 -17.99
N ASP A 811 18.29 42.02 -18.97
CA ASP A 811 17.74 42.99 -19.92
C ASP A 811 16.22 42.81 -20.08
N GLU A 812 15.60 43.57 -21.00
CA GLU A 812 14.16 43.45 -21.33
C GLU A 812 13.75 42.10 -21.94
N ASN A 813 14.72 41.27 -22.34
CA ASN A 813 14.54 39.95 -22.93
C ASN A 813 14.97 38.81 -21.96
N GLU A 814 15.23 39.14 -20.69
CA GLU A 814 15.75 38.24 -19.65
C GLU A 814 15.01 36.89 -19.56
N LEU A 815 13.68 36.86 -19.78
CA LEU A 815 12.87 35.64 -19.70
C LEU A 815 13.05 34.69 -20.91
N ARG A 816 13.64 35.12 -22.03
CA ARG A 816 13.78 34.29 -23.25
C ARG A 816 14.68 33.07 -23.08
N LYS A 817 15.57 33.11 -22.09
CA LYS A 817 16.49 32.03 -21.69
C LYS A 817 15.95 31.15 -20.56
N PHE A 818 14.72 31.42 -20.09
CA PHE A 818 14.06 30.63 -19.05
C PHE A 818 12.88 29.84 -19.61
N TRP A 819 12.73 28.63 -19.10
CA TRP A 819 11.74 27.66 -19.54
C TRP A 819 11.02 27.05 -18.34
N ILE A 820 9.70 27.05 -18.37
CA ILE A 820 8.86 26.36 -17.40
C ILE A 820 8.79 24.90 -17.84
N VAL A 821 9.03 23.96 -16.92
CA VAL A 821 8.78 22.53 -17.17
C VAL A 821 7.43 22.15 -16.53
N GLU A 822 6.64 21.33 -17.23
CA GLU A 822 5.32 20.90 -16.78
C GLU A 822 5.12 19.41 -17.04
N TYR A 823 4.60 18.63 -16.09
CA TYR A 823 4.33 17.20 -16.30
C TYR A 823 2.89 16.97 -16.77
N ASN A 824 2.73 16.47 -18.00
CA ASN A 824 1.43 16.03 -18.51
C ASN A 824 1.11 14.63 -17.96
N VAL A 825 0.28 14.61 -16.90
CA VAL A 825 -0.16 13.40 -16.19
C VAL A 825 -0.93 12.41 -17.09
N GLN A 826 -1.62 12.87 -18.14
CA GLN A 826 -2.33 11.97 -19.06
C GLN A 826 -1.42 11.27 -20.06
N GLN A 827 -0.37 11.96 -20.53
CA GLN A 827 0.53 11.47 -21.59
C GLN A 827 1.87 10.93 -21.05
N GLY A 828 2.12 11.07 -19.75
CA GLY A 828 3.30 10.54 -19.05
C GLY A 828 4.61 11.16 -19.53
N ALA A 829 4.64 12.48 -19.72
CA ALA A 829 5.76 13.21 -20.32
C ALA A 829 5.77 14.69 -19.90
N TYR A 830 6.84 15.41 -20.20
CA TYR A 830 7.00 16.83 -19.88
C TYR A 830 6.70 17.72 -21.09
N LEU A 831 6.07 18.88 -20.87
CA LEU A 831 6.20 20.04 -21.74
C LEU A 831 7.33 20.94 -21.24
N ILE A 832 7.92 21.69 -22.16
CA ILE A 832 8.94 22.69 -21.89
C ILE A 832 8.46 23.99 -22.55
N ARG A 833 7.95 24.91 -21.72
CA ARG A 833 7.21 26.14 -22.10
C ARG A 833 8.12 27.36 -21.95
N SER A 834 8.04 28.35 -22.84
CA SER A 834 8.82 29.59 -22.67
C SER A 834 8.32 30.38 -21.46
N ALA A 835 9.23 30.91 -20.64
CA ALA A 835 8.87 31.85 -19.57
C ALA A 835 8.60 33.27 -20.11
N TYR A 836 9.09 33.62 -21.31
CA TYR A 836 8.85 34.91 -21.97
C TYR A 836 7.47 34.95 -22.64
N ASP A 837 7.08 33.86 -23.31
CA ASP A 837 5.75 33.69 -23.89
C ASP A 837 5.17 32.34 -23.44
N PRO A 838 4.45 32.29 -22.31
CA PRO A 838 3.83 31.07 -21.80
C PRO A 838 2.81 30.42 -22.74
N THR A 839 2.42 31.06 -23.85
CA THR A 839 1.61 30.38 -24.87
C THR A 839 2.43 29.44 -25.75
N GLN A 840 3.77 29.44 -25.68
CA GLN A 840 4.64 28.66 -26.56
C GLN A 840 5.39 27.53 -25.83
N VAL A 841 5.48 26.36 -26.47
CA VAL A 841 6.20 25.17 -25.97
C VAL A 841 7.17 24.62 -27.02
N LEU A 842 8.22 23.91 -26.59
CA LEU A 842 9.15 23.19 -27.48
C LEU A 842 8.40 22.15 -28.33
N ASP A 843 8.49 22.28 -29.65
CA ASP A 843 7.82 21.44 -30.64
C ASP A 843 8.87 20.88 -31.62
N LEU A 844 8.87 19.56 -31.80
CA LEU A 844 9.66 18.89 -32.83
C LEU A 844 9.00 19.10 -34.21
N GLN A 845 9.64 19.90 -35.06
CA GLN A 845 9.02 20.43 -36.27
C GLN A 845 8.49 19.31 -37.20
N TYR A 846 7.22 19.45 -37.62
CA TYR A 846 6.50 18.47 -38.43
C TYR A 846 6.45 17.03 -37.87
N SER A 847 6.78 16.84 -36.58
CA SER A 847 6.98 15.52 -35.95
C SER A 847 8.08 14.66 -36.58
N SER A 848 8.99 15.19 -37.41
CA SER A 848 10.04 14.37 -38.01
C SER A 848 11.16 14.03 -37.02
N LEU A 849 11.60 12.77 -37.06
CA LEU A 849 12.69 12.22 -36.26
C LEU A 849 13.99 12.07 -37.08
N ASP A 850 14.09 12.69 -38.25
CA ASP A 850 15.30 12.74 -39.05
C ASP A 850 16.41 13.53 -38.32
N ASP A 851 17.66 13.08 -38.42
CA ASP A 851 18.80 13.72 -37.75
C ASP A 851 19.06 15.11 -38.31
N GLY A 852 19.02 16.12 -37.44
CA GLY A 852 19.14 17.54 -37.80
C GLY A 852 17.81 18.25 -38.04
N ASN A 853 16.65 17.59 -37.88
CA ASN A 853 15.36 18.28 -37.91
C ASN A 853 15.23 19.27 -36.75
N GLU A 854 14.64 20.44 -36.98
CA GLU A 854 14.73 21.58 -36.07
C GLU A 854 13.75 21.48 -34.89
N ILE A 855 14.17 21.97 -33.72
CA ILE A 855 13.25 22.25 -32.61
C ILE A 855 12.77 23.69 -32.76
N ILE A 856 11.46 23.85 -32.87
CA ILE A 856 10.79 25.15 -32.91
C ILE A 856 10.03 25.38 -31.60
N THR A 857 9.35 26.52 -31.48
CA THR A 857 8.26 26.66 -30.51
C THR A 857 6.91 26.81 -31.19
N TRP A 858 5.86 26.28 -30.58
CA TRP A 858 4.50 26.33 -31.11
C TRP A 858 3.46 26.45 -29.98
N ASP A 859 2.22 26.79 -30.32
CA ASP A 859 1.11 26.73 -29.37
C ASP A 859 0.89 25.27 -28.91
N PRO A 860 0.74 24.99 -27.60
CA PRO A 860 0.36 23.66 -27.12
C PRO A 860 -1.06 23.34 -27.61
N GLY A 861 -1.20 22.26 -28.38
CA GLY A 861 -2.52 21.79 -28.82
C GLY A 861 -3.40 21.34 -27.65
N VAL A 862 -4.72 21.25 -27.86
CA VAL A 862 -5.70 20.88 -26.81
C VAL A 862 -5.37 19.55 -26.10
N ASP A 863 -4.69 18.63 -26.78
CA ASP A 863 -4.24 17.33 -26.25
C ASP A 863 -2.74 17.29 -25.86
N ASN A 864 -1.98 18.38 -26.09
CA ASN A 864 -0.51 18.45 -26.06
C ASN A 864 0.15 17.36 -26.94
N ASN A 865 0.30 17.64 -28.25
CA ASN A 865 0.71 16.65 -29.25
C ASN A 865 2.02 15.93 -28.89
N ARG A 866 2.18 14.66 -29.26
CA ARG A 866 3.36 13.84 -28.85
C ARG A 866 4.72 14.33 -29.38
N ASN A 867 4.76 15.29 -30.31
CA ASN A 867 5.97 15.98 -30.76
C ASN A 867 6.33 17.21 -29.89
N GLN A 868 5.39 17.69 -29.04
CA GLN A 868 5.54 18.77 -28.06
C GLN A 868 5.89 18.24 -26.66
N LEU A 869 5.88 16.91 -26.51
CA LEU A 869 6.13 16.20 -25.27
C LEU A 869 7.53 15.61 -25.26
N TRP A 870 8.16 15.64 -24.09
CA TRP A 870 9.57 15.33 -23.89
C TRP A 870 9.77 14.42 -22.69
N ASN A 871 10.77 13.54 -22.77
CA ASN A 871 11.28 12.78 -21.64
C ASN A 871 12.55 13.48 -21.17
N LEU A 872 12.54 13.92 -19.93
CA LEU A 872 13.72 14.49 -19.28
C LEU A 872 14.54 13.30 -18.76
N MET A 873 15.69 13.08 -19.41
CA MET A 873 16.57 11.93 -19.23
C MET A 873 17.82 12.42 -18.46
N PRO A 874 17.85 12.31 -17.13
CA PRO A 874 18.42 13.39 -16.31
C PRO A 874 19.94 13.32 -16.01
N ARG A 875 20.79 13.18 -17.04
CA ARG A 875 22.28 12.95 -17.02
C ARG A 875 23.01 13.02 -15.68
N ILE A 876 23.66 11.90 -15.30
CA ILE A 876 24.71 11.80 -14.27
C ILE A 876 26.09 11.52 -14.91
N ASP A 877 27.12 12.07 -14.25
CA ASP A 877 28.56 11.91 -14.50
C ASP A 877 29.17 10.64 -13.85
#